data_AF-A0A0C9Z990-F1
#
_entry.id   AF-A0A0C9Z990-F1
#
_cell.length_a   1.000
_cell.length_b   1.000
_cell.length_c   1.000
_cell.angle_alpha   90.00
_cell.angle_beta   90.00
_cell.angle_gamma   90.00
#
_symmetry.space_group_name_H-M   'P 1'
#
loop_
_entity.id
_entity.type
_entity.pdbx_description
1 polymer ?
#
loop_
_entity_poly.entity_id
_entity_poly.type
_entity_poly.pdbx_seq_one_letter_code
_entity_poly.pdbx_strand_id
1 'polypeptide(L)'
;MATSRPQSLADPFSTAPNTPMTETGLLPPPQHPPSADRPASSYTTAETARSSFANDDNVAPGNDADKSVSLRGASIGQVQSPPPPESPDPTTASLPGSNEVLEPRAAPFLKQVQVPEMMDTPRESVVHTQSTEGSNAMPLIPKDGAPSTTFPEAETKLEMGATSADGAPALAPSSGSYIGPEKQKPFFRRRFVWISLLLLAVVVVALAVVLPVYFVVIKPHNSSTDTTGGSGTIPTTGSPSGATSGGNGSTVVTSDGSTFTYINPFGGYCVSDPNNPFSNDARPNSWTPPLNTSWTWGQDKVYGVNLGGLFVLEPFISPSLFQQYPGSVDEWTLSTLMAADTANGGLNQLEDHYNTFITEHDIAEIAGAGLNWIRLPIPFWAIEKWDFEPFLEKVCWPYILRVLQWARKYGLRVNLDLHTIPGSQNGYNHSGKLGSVNFLNGVMGVANAERALSYIRIITEFISQPEWQPVVPVFGIVNEALDSTIGMDQITTFYLRAHDMIRNITGYGEGNGPYISIHDGFEGLSTWTGFLQGSDRIMIDTHPYFAFDGEPNDAPIATGTGLQAGGTWPQTACNSWGPSINQSQVGFGVTIAGEFSVGYNDCGLYLTGVGGTDSYGPSCALFMDASQWNDTMKAGLQEFAMASMDALQNWFFWTWKIGNSSTTNTVESPLWSYKLGLERGWIPKDPRTAVGTCAALGVSGPIFDGTFQSWQTGGAGAGTIAPSSVSSYGQYPPTSINGLTAGAIQSYLPTYTPTGSPIPTLPPPTFSPKPPSSVSIGNGWYDEDDQALSPTEVAGCSYPSAWDAVSSPMPTAFCPPTATSSGGGAGIVVTPAPSAGARL
;
A
#
# COMPACT_ATOMS: atom_id res chain seq x y z
N MET A 1 -5.41 -55.44 -4.41
CA MET A 1 -4.85 -56.81 -4.61
C MET A 1 -3.43 -56.67 -5.16
N ALA A 2 -2.66 -57.75 -5.23
CA ALA A 2 -1.19 -57.68 -5.34
C ALA A 2 -0.65 -57.84 -6.77
N THR A 3 0.63 -57.43 -6.97
CA THR A 3 1.54 -57.78 -8.11
C THR A 3 1.17 -57.18 -9.49
N SER A 4 2.10 -56.99 -10.44
CA SER A 4 3.52 -57.40 -10.55
C SER A 4 4.44 -56.34 -11.22
N ARG A 5 5.76 -56.51 -11.05
CA ARG A 5 6.84 -55.93 -11.90
C ARG A 5 7.22 -56.91 -13.02
N PRO A 6 7.97 -56.44 -14.03
CA PRO A 6 9.13 -57.18 -14.55
C PRO A 6 10.47 -56.42 -14.33
N GLN A 7 11.59 -57.13 -14.54
CA GLN A 7 12.98 -56.64 -14.36
C GLN A 7 13.73 -56.64 -15.72
N SER A 8 14.50 -55.59 -16.04
CA SER A 8 15.98 -55.47 -15.94
C SER A 8 16.87 -56.17 -16.98
N LEU A 9 17.73 -55.37 -17.63
CA LEU A 9 19.03 -55.71 -18.25
C LEU A 9 19.87 -54.40 -18.24
N ALA A 10 21.20 -54.34 -18.19
CA ALA A 10 22.24 -55.11 -17.47
C ALA A 10 23.60 -54.43 -17.77
N ASP A 11 24.39 -54.03 -16.76
CA ASP A 11 25.79 -53.56 -16.94
C ASP A 11 26.75 -54.72 -17.28
N PRO A 12 28.00 -54.43 -17.69
CA PRO A 12 29.11 -54.72 -16.75
C PRO A 12 30.40 -53.86 -16.85
N PHE A 13 31.26 -54.04 -15.82
CA PHE A 13 32.66 -53.58 -15.62
C PHE A 13 32.87 -52.15 -15.04
N SER A 14 33.38 -51.89 -13.81
CA SER A 14 34.31 -52.57 -12.86
C SER A 14 35.81 -52.33 -13.20
N THR A 15 36.75 -51.95 -12.30
CA THR A 15 36.74 -51.84 -10.81
C THR A 15 37.85 -50.89 -10.25
N ALA A 16 37.77 -50.63 -8.93
CA ALA A 16 38.65 -49.85 -8.00
C ALA A 16 40.13 -50.36 -7.85
N PRO A 17 41.05 -49.88 -6.94
CA PRO A 17 40.85 -49.14 -5.66
C PRO A 17 41.90 -48.07 -5.21
N ASN A 18 41.75 -47.59 -3.96
CA ASN A 18 42.63 -46.68 -3.16
C ASN A 18 44.08 -47.21 -2.99
N THR A 19 45.12 -46.42 -2.67
CA THR A 19 45.43 -45.77 -1.35
C THR A 19 46.47 -44.59 -1.45
N PRO A 20 46.78 -43.83 -0.37
CA PRO A 20 47.37 -42.46 -0.49
C PRO A 20 48.90 -42.35 -0.30
N MET A 21 49.44 -41.16 -0.60
CA MET A 21 50.73 -40.63 -0.10
C MET A 21 50.64 -39.12 0.17
N THR A 22 51.61 -38.59 0.93
CA THR A 22 51.63 -37.23 1.51
C THR A 22 52.78 -36.34 1.03
N GLU A 23 52.57 -35.03 1.16
CA GLU A 23 53.57 -34.00 1.50
C GLU A 23 54.36 -33.26 0.40
N THR A 24 54.66 -31.99 0.71
CA THR A 24 55.55 -30.99 0.05
C THR A 24 55.07 -30.36 -1.26
N GLY A 25 54.94 -29.03 -1.27
CA GLY A 25 54.46 -28.25 -2.43
C GLY A 25 54.17 -26.77 -2.15
N LEU A 26 55.06 -26.05 -1.45
CA LEU A 26 54.89 -24.63 -1.12
C LEU A 26 55.06 -23.72 -2.36
N LEU A 27 54.01 -22.99 -2.76
CA LEU A 27 54.10 -21.66 -3.38
C LEU A 27 52.91 -20.76 -2.96
N PRO A 28 53.07 -19.43 -2.85
CA PRO A 28 52.09 -18.51 -2.23
C PRO A 28 51.08 -17.90 -3.23
N PRO A 29 49.98 -17.30 -2.74
CA PRO A 29 49.03 -16.54 -3.56
C PRO A 29 49.63 -15.21 -4.11
N PRO A 30 49.06 -14.65 -5.19
CA PRO A 30 49.55 -13.41 -5.79
C PRO A 30 49.28 -12.20 -4.88
N GLN A 31 50.34 -11.50 -4.47
CA GLN A 31 50.25 -10.21 -3.78
C GLN A 31 50.16 -9.05 -4.78
N HIS A 32 49.33 -8.06 -4.47
CA HIS A 32 49.37 -6.75 -5.15
C HIS A 32 50.60 -5.94 -4.72
N PRO A 33 51.39 -5.38 -5.66
CA PRO A 33 52.33 -4.29 -5.38
C PRO A 33 51.68 -2.89 -5.55
N PRO A 34 52.29 -1.81 -5.02
CA PRO A 34 51.63 -0.52 -4.79
C PRO A 34 51.81 0.54 -5.92
N SER A 35 51.39 1.78 -5.62
CA SER A 35 51.46 3.01 -6.43
C SER A 35 52.88 3.37 -6.95
N ALA A 36 53.09 4.27 -7.93
CA ALA A 36 52.37 5.52 -8.23
C ALA A 36 52.57 6.05 -9.68
N ASP A 37 52.23 7.34 -9.88
CA ASP A 37 52.58 8.25 -11.00
C ASP A 37 52.07 7.96 -12.43
N ARG A 38 51.03 8.72 -12.84
CA ARG A 38 50.98 9.53 -14.09
C ARG A 38 49.78 10.52 -14.09
N PRO A 39 49.74 11.52 -15.00
CA PRO A 39 49.80 12.91 -14.54
C PRO A 39 48.48 13.67 -14.63
N ALA A 40 48.48 14.90 -14.12
CA ALA A 40 47.41 15.86 -14.33
C ALA A 40 47.12 16.09 -15.83
N SER A 41 45.86 16.00 -16.20
CA SER A 41 45.30 16.51 -17.46
C SER A 41 44.12 17.42 -17.13
N SER A 42 44.03 18.55 -17.85
CA SER A 42 43.07 19.61 -17.58
C SER A 42 41.69 19.27 -18.16
N TYR A 43 40.68 19.15 -17.31
CA TYR A 43 39.29 19.18 -17.76
C TYR A 43 38.87 20.63 -18.05
N THR A 44 38.64 20.92 -19.33
CA THR A 44 37.94 22.13 -19.77
C THR A 44 36.47 22.05 -19.36
N THR A 45 35.95 23.12 -18.78
CA THR A 45 34.54 23.28 -18.43
C THR A 45 33.64 23.19 -19.67
N ALA A 46 32.59 22.37 -19.59
CA ALA A 46 31.41 22.47 -20.45
C ALA A 46 30.27 23.11 -19.62
N GLU A 47 29.59 24.11 -20.17
CA GLU A 47 28.67 24.96 -19.42
C GLU A 47 27.29 24.32 -19.17
N THR A 48 26.68 24.70 -18.05
CA THR A 48 25.33 24.28 -17.67
C THR A 48 24.27 24.99 -18.51
N ALA A 49 23.44 24.25 -19.22
CA ALA A 49 22.28 24.79 -19.94
C ALA A 49 21.16 25.19 -18.96
N ARG A 50 21.26 26.35 -18.31
CA ARG A 50 20.18 26.95 -17.51
C ARG A 50 19.23 27.74 -18.40
N SER A 51 17.96 27.33 -18.50
CA SER A 51 16.90 28.11 -19.13
C SER A 51 16.33 29.16 -18.17
N SER A 52 16.99 30.31 -18.06
CA SER A 52 16.48 31.45 -17.30
C SER A 52 15.41 32.21 -18.09
N PHE A 53 14.17 32.23 -17.60
CA PHE A 53 13.17 33.21 -18.05
C PHE A 53 13.47 34.58 -17.41
N ALA A 54 13.59 35.60 -18.24
CA ALA A 54 13.64 37.00 -17.84
C ALA A 54 12.67 37.80 -18.73
N ASN A 55 11.97 38.78 -18.15
CA ASN A 55 11.07 39.64 -18.90
C ASN A 55 11.85 40.66 -19.74
N ASP A 56 11.38 40.92 -20.97
CA ASP A 56 11.76 42.07 -21.78
C ASP A 56 10.50 42.87 -22.14
N ASP A 57 10.38 44.08 -21.60
CA ASP A 57 9.34 45.05 -21.95
C ASP A 57 9.78 45.89 -23.15
N ASN A 58 8.92 46.13 -24.16
CA ASN A 58 9.11 47.28 -25.05
C ASN A 58 7.82 47.80 -25.77
N VAL A 59 7.08 48.66 -25.06
CA VAL A 59 6.54 49.96 -25.55
C VAL A 59 5.58 49.99 -26.78
N ALA A 60 4.27 49.93 -26.49
CA ALA A 60 3.23 50.96 -26.79
C ALA A 60 2.85 51.31 -28.27
N PRO A 61 1.84 52.19 -28.55
CA PRO A 61 0.82 52.83 -27.68
C PRO A 61 -0.66 52.69 -28.15
N GLY A 62 -1.64 53.11 -27.32
CA GLY A 62 -3.07 53.12 -27.73
C GLY A 62 -4.13 53.68 -26.74
N ASN A 63 -4.17 55.01 -26.57
CA ASN A 63 -5.32 55.90 -26.21
C ASN A 63 -6.28 55.65 -25.00
N ASP A 64 -6.17 56.58 -24.02
CA ASP A 64 -7.20 57.49 -23.48
C ASP A 64 -8.32 57.11 -22.46
N ALA A 65 -8.46 58.02 -21.48
CA ALA A 65 -9.60 58.37 -20.61
C ALA A 65 -10.02 57.41 -19.45
N ASP A 66 -10.46 57.87 -18.26
CA ASP A 66 -10.66 59.25 -17.73
C ASP A 66 -10.27 59.39 -16.21
N LYS A 67 -10.55 60.55 -15.58
CA LYS A 67 -9.90 61.08 -14.35
C LYS A 67 -10.71 60.99 -13.03
N SER A 68 -10.03 60.78 -11.89
CA SER A 68 -10.11 61.56 -10.62
C SER A 68 -9.20 60.92 -9.52
N VAL A 69 -8.22 61.56 -8.86
CA VAL A 69 -8.25 62.74 -7.93
C VAL A 69 -9.08 62.42 -6.66
N SER A 70 -8.60 62.45 -5.39
CA SER A 70 -7.45 63.09 -4.70
C SER A 70 -7.06 62.27 -3.41
N LEU A 71 -5.87 62.34 -2.78
CA LEU A 71 -5.39 63.39 -1.85
C LEU A 71 -3.89 63.26 -1.42
N ARG A 72 -3.38 64.29 -0.72
CA ARG A 72 -1.99 64.58 -0.27
C ARG A 72 -1.53 63.74 0.95
N GLY A 73 -0.25 63.56 1.33
CA GLY A 73 1.06 63.93 0.73
C GLY A 73 2.21 64.19 1.76
N ALA A 74 3.49 64.02 1.38
CA ALA A 74 4.77 64.43 2.06
C ALA A 74 5.22 63.70 3.38
N SER A 75 6.51 63.59 3.78
CA SER A 75 7.83 63.77 3.10
C SER A 75 9.07 63.28 3.92
N ILE A 76 9.90 62.41 3.32
CA ILE A 76 11.40 62.32 3.29
C ILE A 76 12.29 62.47 4.56
N GLY A 77 13.16 61.45 4.79
CA GLY A 77 14.59 61.58 5.21
C GLY A 77 15.00 60.91 6.55
N GLN A 78 16.26 60.54 6.84
CA GLN A 78 17.45 59.93 6.18
C GLN A 78 18.63 59.90 7.23
N VAL A 79 19.79 59.30 6.92
CA VAL A 79 21.11 59.38 7.63
C VAL A 79 21.40 58.31 8.75
N GLN A 80 22.69 58.18 9.14
CA GLN A 80 23.41 56.96 9.58
C GLN A 80 23.96 56.97 11.04
N SER A 81 24.61 55.87 11.46
CA SER A 81 25.29 55.54 12.74
C SER A 81 26.45 56.49 13.16
N PRO A 82 26.99 56.48 14.41
CA PRO A 82 27.96 55.46 14.90
C PRO A 82 27.90 55.14 16.46
N PRO A 83 28.96 54.93 17.30
CA PRO A 83 29.09 53.64 18.04
C PRO A 83 29.45 53.78 19.60
N PRO A 84 30.34 53.02 20.32
CA PRO A 84 30.14 52.63 21.76
C PRO A 84 31.20 53.15 22.78
N PRO A 85 31.10 52.81 24.10
CA PRO A 85 32.31 52.33 24.85
C PRO A 85 32.12 51.42 26.12
N GLU A 86 33.13 50.56 26.38
CA GLU A 86 33.92 50.27 27.63
C GLU A 86 33.31 50.04 29.07
N SER A 87 34.18 49.61 30.02
CA SER A 87 33.95 49.18 31.44
C SER A 87 35.29 49.34 32.25
N PRO A 88 35.61 48.78 33.47
CA PRO A 88 34.95 47.84 34.42
C PRO A 88 34.61 48.48 35.82
N ASP A 89 34.96 48.12 37.08
CA ASP A 89 35.89 47.15 37.76
C ASP A 89 35.43 46.79 39.24
N PRO A 90 36.23 46.50 40.32
CA PRO A 90 35.97 45.30 41.18
C PRO A 90 35.90 45.51 42.73
N THR A 91 35.70 44.41 43.50
CA THR A 91 36.03 44.25 44.96
C THR A 91 36.39 42.79 45.32
N THR A 92 36.85 42.48 46.54
CA THR A 92 37.91 41.45 46.79
C THR A 92 37.73 40.48 47.99
N ALA A 93 38.62 39.46 48.04
CA ALA A 93 39.09 38.63 49.20
C ALA A 93 38.27 37.39 49.69
N SER A 94 38.84 36.28 50.23
CA SER A 94 40.24 35.74 50.23
C SER A 94 40.43 34.33 50.89
N LEU A 95 41.15 33.41 50.23
CA LEU A 95 42.09 32.37 50.78
C LEU A 95 41.57 31.20 51.69
N PRO A 96 42.36 30.12 51.95
CA PRO A 96 43.10 29.23 51.01
C PRO A 96 43.13 27.70 51.38
N GLY A 97 43.64 26.83 50.49
CA GLY A 97 44.26 25.53 50.90
C GLY A 97 44.33 24.36 49.89
N SER A 98 45.54 24.07 49.34
CA SER A 98 46.11 22.76 48.87
C SER A 98 45.24 21.70 48.15
N ASN A 99 45.62 21.06 47.02
CA ASN A 99 46.92 20.95 46.31
C ASN A 99 46.75 20.63 44.79
N GLU A 100 47.89 20.49 44.09
CA GLU A 100 48.16 20.19 42.65
C GLU A 100 47.29 19.06 42.00
N VAL A 101 47.12 18.92 40.67
CA VAL A 101 48.05 19.05 39.50
C VAL A 101 47.36 19.68 38.24
N LEU A 102 48.13 19.99 37.19
CA LEU A 102 47.84 20.81 35.99
C LEU A 102 46.85 20.25 34.94
N GLU A 103 46.17 21.18 34.23
CA GLU A 103 45.38 20.96 32.99
C GLU A 103 46.24 21.09 31.69
N PRO A 104 45.66 20.98 30.47
CA PRO A 104 45.08 22.19 29.85
C PRO A 104 43.68 22.05 29.19
N ARG A 105 42.89 23.10 29.43
CA ARG A 105 41.69 23.65 28.76
C ARG A 105 41.65 23.58 27.21
N ALA A 106 40.50 23.74 26.52
CA ALA A 106 39.08 23.81 26.90
C ALA A 106 38.16 23.85 25.65
N ALA A 107 36.85 23.61 25.81
CA ALA A 107 35.74 24.31 25.13
C ALA A 107 34.38 24.02 25.86
N PRO A 108 33.34 24.88 25.78
CA PRO A 108 32.20 24.81 26.71
C PRO A 108 30.87 24.25 26.15
N PHE A 109 30.08 23.69 27.07
CA PHE A 109 28.60 23.64 27.10
C PHE A 109 27.81 23.75 25.78
N LEU A 110 27.38 22.58 25.28
CA LEU A 110 26.04 22.45 24.69
C LEU A 110 25.04 22.12 25.81
N LYS A 111 23.82 22.68 25.75
CA LYS A 111 22.70 22.16 26.54
C LYS A 111 22.34 20.78 25.98
N GLN A 112 22.31 19.75 26.83
CA GLN A 112 21.61 18.52 26.47
C GLN A 112 20.12 18.85 26.34
N VAL A 113 19.57 18.67 25.14
CA VAL A 113 18.13 18.48 24.98
C VAL A 113 17.83 17.11 25.57
N GLN A 114 16.94 17.05 26.57
CA GLN A 114 16.40 15.76 26.99
C GLN A 114 15.51 15.26 25.86
N VAL A 115 15.98 14.24 25.14
CA VAL A 115 15.10 13.36 24.38
C VAL A 115 14.13 12.74 25.39
N PRO A 116 12.80 12.80 25.18
CA PRO A 116 11.86 12.07 26.02
C PRO A 116 12.18 10.58 26.02
N GLU A 117 11.85 9.87 27.10
CA GLU A 117 11.88 8.41 27.08
C GLU A 117 10.96 7.92 25.95
N MET A 118 11.47 7.03 25.09
CA MET A 118 10.64 6.36 24.09
C MET A 118 9.56 5.58 24.83
N MET A 119 8.30 5.82 24.50
CA MET A 119 7.24 4.91 24.89
C MET A 119 7.40 3.65 24.05
N ASP A 120 7.68 2.52 24.69
CA ASP A 120 7.56 1.20 24.07
C ASP A 120 6.09 0.99 23.70
N THR A 121 5.74 1.36 22.47
CA THR A 121 4.50 0.96 21.80
C THR A 121 4.86 -0.19 20.86
N PRO A 122 4.73 -1.46 21.30
CA PRO A 122 5.07 -2.58 20.45
C PRO A 122 4.21 -2.55 19.18
N ARG A 123 4.84 -2.81 18.03
CA ARG A 123 4.21 -2.86 16.72
C ARG A 123 3.50 -4.21 16.55
N GLU A 124 2.54 -4.50 17.44
CA GLU A 124 1.86 -5.80 17.56
C GLU A 124 1.04 -6.15 16.31
N SER A 125 1.70 -6.71 15.30
CA SER A 125 1.06 -7.39 14.19
C SER A 125 0.40 -8.68 14.71
N VAL A 126 -0.93 -8.68 14.85
CA VAL A 126 -1.69 -9.74 15.55
C VAL A 126 -1.62 -11.08 14.81
N VAL A 127 -0.66 -11.92 15.20
CA VAL A 127 -0.54 -13.32 14.77
C VAL A 127 -1.42 -14.20 15.66
N HIS A 128 -2.56 -14.65 15.12
CA HIS A 128 -3.56 -15.37 15.92
C HIS A 128 -3.17 -16.86 16.18
N THR A 129 -2.35 -17.10 17.21
CA THR A 129 -1.95 -18.45 17.61
C THR A 129 -3.06 -19.20 18.36
N GLN A 130 -3.47 -20.38 17.87
CA GLN A 130 -4.36 -21.27 18.60
C GLN A 130 -3.58 -22.07 19.65
N SER A 131 -3.44 -21.52 20.86
CA SER A 131 -2.89 -22.25 22.00
C SER A 131 -3.89 -23.29 22.53
N THR A 132 -3.46 -24.55 22.63
CA THR A 132 -4.27 -25.63 23.20
C THR A 132 -4.30 -25.54 24.73
N GLU A 133 -5.49 -25.58 25.35
CA GLU A 133 -5.66 -25.41 26.80
C GLU A 133 -4.81 -26.39 27.64
N GLY A 134 -4.03 -25.84 28.58
CA GLY A 134 -2.93 -26.54 29.27
C GLY A 134 -2.94 -26.50 30.81
N SER A 135 -4.10 -26.29 31.43
CA SER A 135 -4.35 -26.34 32.89
C SER A 135 -3.69 -25.27 33.80
N ASN A 136 -4.52 -24.55 34.56
CA ASN A 136 -4.09 -23.64 35.63
C ASN A 136 -3.59 -24.39 36.88
N ALA A 137 -2.58 -23.86 37.55
CA ALA A 137 -2.07 -24.37 38.83
C ALA A 137 -2.45 -23.46 40.01
N MET A 138 -3.11 -24.03 41.03
CA MET A 138 -3.36 -23.44 42.36
C MET A 138 -3.23 -24.55 43.43
N PRO A 139 -2.95 -24.23 44.72
CA PRO A 139 -2.06 -25.10 45.51
C PRO A 139 -2.72 -26.16 46.41
N LEU A 140 -1.95 -27.23 46.60
CA LEU A 140 -1.92 -28.20 47.70
C LEU A 140 -2.79 -27.92 48.95
N ILE A 141 -3.68 -28.88 49.27
CA ILE A 141 -3.82 -29.46 50.62
C ILE A 141 -4.38 -30.90 50.49
N PRO A 142 -3.99 -31.89 51.34
CA PRO A 142 -4.18 -33.31 51.02
C PRO A 142 -5.11 -34.09 51.97
N LYS A 143 -5.72 -35.19 51.47
CA LYS A 143 -5.65 -36.58 52.01
C LYS A 143 -6.87 -37.50 51.78
N ASP A 144 -6.54 -38.78 51.61
CA ASP A 144 -7.22 -40.02 52.02
C ASP A 144 -8.68 -40.30 51.58
N GLY A 145 -8.92 -41.45 50.90
CA GLY A 145 -10.25 -42.06 50.79
C GLY A 145 -10.61 -42.73 49.44
N ALA A 146 -10.52 -44.06 49.38
CA ALA A 146 -11.14 -44.92 48.36
C ALA A 146 -11.85 -46.10 49.07
N PRO A 147 -12.67 -46.97 48.42
CA PRO A 147 -13.02 -47.05 46.99
C PRO A 147 -14.52 -47.31 46.69
N SER A 148 -14.85 -47.49 45.39
CA SER A 148 -15.87 -48.42 44.84
C SER A 148 -17.37 -48.32 45.20
N THR A 149 -18.24 -48.17 44.20
CA THR A 149 -19.19 -49.23 43.75
C THR A 149 -19.94 -48.86 42.46
N THR A 150 -20.67 -49.81 41.86
CA THR A 150 -21.22 -49.77 40.49
C THR A 150 -22.72 -50.09 40.41
N PHE A 151 -23.51 -49.29 39.65
CA PHE A 151 -24.79 -49.67 38.98
C PHE A 151 -25.97 -50.09 39.92
N PRO A 152 -27.24 -50.26 39.45
CA PRO A 152 -27.75 -50.44 38.07
C PRO A 152 -29.00 -49.59 37.67
N GLU A 153 -29.78 -50.09 36.71
CA GLU A 153 -30.80 -49.41 35.89
C GLU A 153 -32.28 -49.74 36.27
N ALA A 154 -33.25 -49.09 35.58
CA ALA A 154 -34.63 -49.55 35.28
C ALA A 154 -35.68 -49.62 36.44
N GLU A 155 -37.01 -49.51 36.24
CA GLU A 155 -37.85 -49.08 35.09
C GLU A 155 -39.31 -48.68 35.50
N THR A 156 -39.98 -47.87 34.66
CA THR A 156 -41.46 -47.76 34.42
C THR A 156 -42.53 -47.45 35.50
N LYS A 157 -43.38 -46.43 35.17
CA LYS A 157 -44.88 -46.34 35.29
C LYS A 157 -45.53 -46.30 36.71
N LEU A 158 -46.77 -45.81 36.93
CA LEU A 158 -47.93 -45.43 36.05
C LEU A 158 -48.70 -44.18 36.59
N GLU A 159 -49.80 -43.81 35.91
CA GLU A 159 -50.83 -42.74 36.10
C GLU A 159 -51.48 -42.64 37.52
N MET A 160 -52.35 -41.67 37.90
CA MET A 160 -53.32 -40.76 37.22
C MET A 160 -53.65 -39.55 38.17
N GLY A 161 -54.21 -38.38 37.80
CA GLY A 161 -54.62 -37.75 36.53
C GLY A 161 -55.90 -36.87 36.65
N ALA A 162 -56.18 -36.00 35.67
CA ALA A 162 -57.34 -35.07 35.53
C ALA A 162 -57.41 -33.86 36.51
N THR A 163 -58.04 -32.70 36.22
CA THR A 163 -58.92 -32.20 35.11
C THR A 163 -58.47 -30.80 34.62
N SER A 164 -58.47 -30.48 33.30
CA SER A 164 -59.48 -29.67 32.55
C SER A 164 -59.69 -28.21 33.03
N ALA A 165 -59.90 -27.18 32.22
CA ALA A 165 -60.10 -27.00 30.76
C ALA A 165 -60.06 -25.46 30.46
N ASP A 166 -60.03 -24.87 29.25
CA ASP A 166 -59.69 -25.23 27.84
C ASP A 166 -59.68 -23.86 27.06
N GLY A 167 -59.22 -23.69 25.81
CA GLY A 167 -58.63 -24.60 24.82
C GLY A 167 -58.48 -23.91 23.44
N ALA A 168 -58.00 -24.64 22.43
CA ALA A 168 -57.92 -24.21 21.02
C ALA A 168 -58.12 -25.43 20.08
N PRO A 169 -58.59 -25.26 18.83
CA PRO A 169 -58.69 -26.37 17.88
C PRO A 169 -57.87 -26.17 16.59
N ALA A 170 -57.43 -27.29 16.03
CA ALA A 170 -56.92 -27.43 14.66
C ALA A 170 -57.46 -28.74 14.04
N LEU A 171 -57.10 -28.99 12.77
CA LEU A 171 -57.31 -30.22 11.98
C LEU A 171 -58.68 -30.37 11.26
N ALA A 172 -58.57 -30.96 10.07
CA ALA A 172 -59.65 -31.48 9.22
C ALA A 172 -59.82 -33.01 9.49
N PRO A 173 -60.62 -33.86 8.76
CA PRO A 173 -61.00 -33.77 7.34
C PRO A 173 -62.46 -34.20 7.00
N SER A 174 -62.79 -34.23 5.71
CA SER A 174 -63.80 -35.14 5.14
C SER A 174 -63.44 -35.54 3.71
N SER A 175 -64.06 -36.60 3.17
CA SER A 175 -63.63 -37.31 1.96
C SER A 175 -64.65 -37.24 0.82
N GLY A 176 -64.18 -37.35 -0.43
CA GLY A 176 -65.02 -37.43 -1.63
C GLY A 176 -64.23 -37.84 -2.87
N SER A 177 -64.41 -39.08 -3.33
CA SER A 177 -63.68 -39.66 -4.46
C SER A 177 -64.52 -39.73 -5.74
N TYR A 178 -64.02 -39.16 -6.83
CA TYR A 178 -64.48 -39.43 -8.20
C TYR A 178 -63.32 -39.31 -9.20
N ILE A 179 -63.35 -40.11 -10.28
CA ILE A 179 -62.26 -40.21 -11.26
C ILE A 179 -62.75 -39.79 -12.66
N GLY A 180 -61.99 -38.89 -13.30
CA GLY A 180 -62.05 -38.56 -14.72
C GLY A 180 -63.03 -37.44 -15.12
N PRO A 181 -62.98 -36.95 -16.39
CA PRO A 181 -62.04 -37.32 -17.45
C PRO A 181 -61.05 -36.19 -17.83
N GLU A 182 -59.97 -36.58 -18.53
CA GLU A 182 -58.94 -35.70 -19.08
C GLU A 182 -59.45 -34.89 -20.30
N LYS A 183 -59.15 -33.59 -20.40
CA LYS A 183 -59.35 -32.79 -21.62
C LYS A 183 -58.04 -32.60 -22.39
N GLN A 184 -57.93 -33.33 -23.49
CA GLN A 184 -56.78 -33.30 -24.41
C GLN A 184 -56.47 -31.88 -24.92
N LYS A 185 -55.17 -31.53 -25.00
CA LYS A 185 -54.66 -30.41 -25.79
C LYS A 185 -53.93 -30.94 -27.04
N PRO A 186 -53.96 -30.24 -28.19
CA PRO A 186 -53.74 -30.87 -29.49
C PRO A 186 -52.29 -31.31 -29.77
N PHE A 187 -52.15 -32.53 -30.29
CA PHE A 187 -50.89 -33.24 -30.52
C PHE A 187 -49.96 -32.65 -31.61
N PHE A 188 -50.38 -31.58 -32.31
CA PHE A 188 -49.72 -31.14 -33.55
C PHE A 188 -48.48 -30.23 -33.40
N ARG A 189 -48.20 -29.67 -32.21
CA ARG A 189 -47.03 -28.77 -32.04
C ARG A 189 -45.68 -29.45 -31.79
N ARG A 190 -45.63 -30.74 -31.40
CA ARG A 190 -44.35 -31.42 -31.12
C ARG A 190 -43.52 -31.77 -32.36
N ARG A 191 -44.15 -32.00 -33.52
CA ARG A 191 -43.41 -32.37 -34.75
C ARG A 191 -42.49 -31.25 -35.26
N PHE A 192 -42.93 -30.00 -35.20
CA PHE A 192 -42.12 -28.86 -35.64
C PHE A 192 -40.87 -28.64 -34.78
N VAL A 193 -40.95 -28.84 -33.46
CA VAL A 193 -39.77 -28.74 -32.57
C VAL A 193 -38.70 -29.78 -32.95
N TRP A 194 -39.10 -31.03 -33.18
CA TRP A 194 -38.16 -32.07 -33.62
C TRP A 194 -37.61 -31.81 -35.03
N ILE A 195 -38.40 -31.26 -35.95
CA ILE A 195 -37.92 -30.86 -37.30
C ILE A 195 -36.92 -29.71 -37.20
N SER A 196 -37.17 -28.70 -36.36
CA SER A 196 -36.22 -27.59 -36.13
C SER A 196 -34.92 -28.06 -35.47
N LEU A 197 -34.98 -28.97 -34.49
CA LEU A 197 -33.79 -29.56 -33.87
C LEU A 197 -33.00 -30.42 -34.86
N LEU A 198 -33.67 -31.17 -35.73
CA LEU A 198 -33.01 -31.99 -36.76
C LEU A 198 -32.40 -31.12 -37.87
N LEU A 199 -33.07 -30.03 -38.28
CA LEU A 199 -32.49 -29.02 -39.16
C LEU A 199 -31.27 -28.34 -38.53
N LEU A 200 -31.33 -27.97 -37.25
CA LEU A 200 -30.19 -27.40 -36.53
C LEU A 200 -29.01 -28.38 -36.47
N ALA A 201 -29.26 -29.65 -36.18
CA ALA A 201 -28.24 -30.70 -36.21
C ALA A 201 -27.63 -30.88 -37.61
N VAL A 202 -28.45 -30.85 -38.67
CA VAL A 202 -27.96 -30.90 -40.06
C VAL A 202 -27.13 -29.66 -40.41
N VAL A 203 -27.49 -28.47 -39.94
CA VAL A 203 -26.69 -27.24 -40.13
C VAL A 203 -25.37 -27.33 -39.37
N VAL A 204 -25.35 -27.83 -38.13
CA VAL A 204 -24.11 -28.03 -37.35
C VAL A 204 -23.20 -29.05 -38.02
N VAL A 205 -23.73 -30.18 -38.51
CA VAL A 205 -22.94 -31.16 -39.27
C VAL A 205 -22.46 -30.60 -40.61
N ALA A 206 -23.29 -29.83 -41.31
CA ALA A 206 -22.89 -29.16 -42.56
C ALA A 206 -21.75 -28.16 -42.31
N LEU A 207 -21.81 -27.34 -41.25
CA LEU A 207 -20.72 -26.45 -40.85
C LEU A 207 -19.46 -27.24 -40.46
N ALA A 208 -19.61 -28.31 -39.67
CA ALA A 208 -18.50 -29.17 -39.23
C ALA A 208 -17.79 -29.91 -40.38
N VAL A 209 -18.44 -30.09 -41.54
CA VAL A 209 -17.84 -30.68 -42.76
C VAL A 209 -17.35 -29.60 -43.73
N VAL A 210 -18.14 -28.53 -43.94
CA VAL A 210 -17.82 -27.47 -44.90
C VAL A 210 -16.68 -26.57 -44.40
N LEU A 211 -16.59 -26.26 -43.11
CA LEU A 211 -15.50 -25.42 -42.59
C LEU A 211 -14.12 -26.08 -42.79
N PRO A 212 -13.87 -27.35 -42.42
CA PRO A 212 -12.62 -28.02 -42.76
C PRO A 212 -12.34 -28.07 -44.27
N VAL A 213 -13.33 -28.40 -45.11
CA VAL A 213 -13.13 -28.45 -46.57
C VAL A 213 -12.81 -27.07 -47.14
N TYR A 214 -13.42 -26.00 -46.62
CA TYR A 214 -13.15 -24.63 -47.06
C TYR A 214 -11.72 -24.19 -46.70
N PHE A 215 -11.29 -24.42 -45.45
CA PHE A 215 -9.95 -24.04 -44.99
C PHE A 215 -8.82 -24.96 -45.49
N VAL A 216 -9.09 -26.22 -45.83
CA VAL A 216 -8.07 -27.18 -46.29
C VAL A 216 -7.99 -27.29 -47.82
N VAL A 217 -9.12 -27.14 -48.54
CA VAL A 217 -9.19 -27.41 -49.99
C VAL A 217 -9.40 -26.14 -50.82
N ILE A 218 -10.16 -25.16 -50.34
CA ILE A 218 -10.58 -23.99 -51.14
C ILE A 218 -9.66 -22.79 -50.94
N LYS A 219 -9.09 -22.61 -49.74
CA LYS A 219 -8.14 -21.53 -49.44
C LYS A 219 -6.72 -22.08 -49.21
N PRO A 220 -5.92 -22.32 -50.27
CA PRO A 220 -4.54 -22.76 -50.11
C PRO A 220 -3.73 -21.71 -49.35
N HIS A 221 -3.18 -22.09 -48.19
CA HIS A 221 -2.24 -21.26 -47.45
C HIS A 221 -0.87 -21.27 -48.15
N ASN A 222 -0.30 -20.09 -48.37
CA ASN A 222 1.12 -19.98 -48.73
C ASN A 222 1.95 -20.46 -47.53
N SER A 223 2.67 -21.55 -47.71
CA SER A 223 3.46 -22.19 -46.65
C SER A 223 4.81 -21.50 -46.45
N SER A 224 4.93 -20.76 -45.35
CA SER A 224 6.22 -20.52 -44.69
C SER A 224 6.38 -21.55 -43.55
N THR A 225 7.56 -22.14 -43.42
CA THR A 225 7.76 -23.32 -42.57
C THR A 225 8.13 -22.95 -41.13
N ASP A 226 7.14 -22.91 -40.23
CA ASP A 226 7.41 -22.70 -38.80
C ASP A 226 7.94 -23.98 -38.12
N THR A 227 9.23 -23.96 -37.76
CA THR A 227 9.79 -24.87 -36.75
C THR A 227 9.51 -24.31 -35.36
N THR A 228 8.62 -24.97 -34.61
CA THR A 228 8.22 -24.56 -33.25
C THR A 228 9.40 -24.59 -32.26
N GLY A 229 9.77 -23.44 -31.70
CA GLY A 229 10.81 -23.35 -30.66
C GLY A 229 11.60 -22.04 -30.66
N GLY A 230 10.92 -20.89 -30.57
CA GLY A 230 11.57 -19.58 -30.56
C GLY A 230 10.99 -18.65 -29.50
N SER A 231 11.86 -17.97 -28.74
CA SER A 231 11.46 -16.88 -27.85
C SER A 231 11.08 -15.66 -28.70
N GLY A 232 9.87 -15.13 -28.52
CA GLY A 232 9.32 -14.06 -29.35
C GLY A 232 9.87 -12.68 -29.00
N THR A 233 11.05 -12.33 -29.50
CA THR A 233 11.52 -10.94 -29.52
C THR A 233 10.61 -10.12 -30.44
N ILE A 234 9.75 -9.27 -29.87
CA ILE A 234 9.06 -8.23 -30.62
C ILE A 234 10.10 -7.14 -30.94
N PRO A 235 10.46 -6.91 -32.22
CA PRO A 235 11.37 -5.83 -32.57
C PRO A 235 10.69 -4.47 -32.34
N THR A 236 11.47 -3.42 -32.11
CA THR A 236 10.97 -2.05 -31.91
C THR A 236 10.36 -1.48 -33.19
N THR A 237 9.07 -1.76 -33.41
CA THR A 237 8.30 -1.25 -34.55
C THR A 237 7.92 0.22 -34.33
N GLY A 238 8.71 1.13 -34.91
CA GLY A 238 8.37 2.55 -34.95
C GLY A 238 7.16 2.80 -35.86
N SER A 239 6.07 3.30 -35.28
CA SER A 239 4.90 3.78 -36.02
C SER A 239 5.20 5.09 -36.77
N PRO A 240 4.51 5.40 -37.89
CA PRO A 240 4.47 6.75 -38.45
C PRO A 240 3.98 7.84 -37.48
N SER A 241 3.30 7.45 -36.38
CA SER A 241 2.92 8.36 -35.28
C SER A 241 4.05 8.61 -34.25
N GLY A 242 5.23 8.02 -34.41
CA GLY A 242 6.29 8.05 -33.40
C GLY A 242 6.05 7.11 -32.20
N ALA A 243 4.91 6.40 -32.17
CA ALA A 243 4.67 5.35 -31.18
C ALA A 243 5.71 4.22 -31.29
N THR A 244 6.13 3.72 -30.14
CA THR A 244 7.07 2.61 -30.00
C THR A 244 6.53 1.57 -29.02
N SER A 245 6.79 0.30 -29.31
CA SER A 245 6.50 -0.82 -28.43
C SER A 245 7.71 -1.73 -28.33
N GLY A 246 8.02 -2.20 -27.11
CA GLY A 246 9.21 -3.02 -26.85
C GLY A 246 8.87 -4.26 -26.04
N GLY A 247 9.11 -5.44 -26.61
CA GLY A 247 9.11 -6.72 -25.89
C GLY A 247 10.49 -7.03 -25.28
N ASN A 248 10.63 -8.26 -24.76
CA ASN A 248 11.90 -8.76 -24.21
C ASN A 248 13.11 -8.53 -25.13
N GLY A 249 14.17 -7.91 -24.61
CA GLY A 249 15.39 -7.59 -25.34
C GLY A 249 15.35 -6.26 -26.12
N SER A 250 14.27 -5.49 -26.03
CA SER A 250 14.16 -4.18 -26.71
C SER A 250 14.97 -3.10 -25.99
N THR A 251 15.60 -2.21 -26.75
CA THR A 251 16.16 -0.97 -26.19
C THR A 251 15.03 -0.01 -25.86
N VAL A 252 14.93 0.40 -24.60
CA VAL A 252 14.10 1.52 -24.14
C VAL A 252 14.93 2.79 -24.16
N VAL A 253 14.30 3.89 -24.58
CA VAL A 253 14.78 5.26 -24.36
C VAL A 253 13.90 5.89 -23.27
N THR A 254 14.52 6.53 -22.31
CA THR A 254 13.91 7.25 -21.18
C THR A 254 13.68 8.73 -21.52
N SER A 255 12.98 9.45 -20.65
CA SER A 255 12.73 10.89 -20.80
C SER A 255 13.99 11.78 -20.73
N ASP A 256 15.07 11.31 -20.11
CA ASP A 256 16.38 12.01 -20.06
C ASP A 256 17.30 11.66 -21.25
N GLY A 257 16.85 10.79 -22.15
CA GLY A 257 17.63 10.33 -23.32
C GLY A 257 18.66 9.25 -23.01
N SER A 258 18.74 8.74 -21.77
CA SER A 258 19.48 7.52 -21.48
C SER A 258 18.77 6.28 -22.05
N THR A 259 19.44 5.12 -22.03
CA THR A 259 18.93 3.91 -22.68
C THR A 259 19.27 2.65 -21.89
N PHE A 260 18.33 1.71 -21.83
CA PHE A 260 18.55 0.39 -21.23
C PHE A 260 17.88 -0.72 -22.06
N THR A 261 18.20 -1.98 -21.77
CA THR A 261 17.56 -3.14 -22.41
C THR A 261 16.43 -3.65 -21.52
N TYR A 262 15.19 -3.63 -22.01
CA TYR A 262 14.05 -4.17 -21.28
C TYR A 262 14.10 -5.70 -21.25
N ILE A 263 14.26 -6.27 -20.04
CA ILE A 263 14.27 -7.71 -19.82
C ILE A 263 12.93 -8.13 -19.23
N ASN A 264 12.18 -8.93 -19.97
CA ASN A 264 10.89 -9.48 -19.55
C ASN A 264 10.72 -10.90 -20.12
N PRO A 265 11.15 -11.95 -19.41
CA PRO A 265 11.04 -13.33 -19.89
C PRO A 265 9.59 -13.86 -19.92
N PHE A 266 8.63 -13.05 -19.45
CA PHE A 266 7.25 -13.44 -19.19
C PHE A 266 6.25 -13.03 -20.27
N GLY A 267 6.73 -12.45 -21.38
CA GLY A 267 5.91 -12.05 -22.52
C GLY A 267 5.17 -10.71 -22.33
N GLY A 268 5.65 -9.88 -21.40
CA GLY A 268 5.25 -8.48 -21.33
C GLY A 268 5.88 -7.63 -22.44
N TYR A 269 5.26 -6.49 -22.72
CA TYR A 269 5.76 -5.48 -23.65
C TYR A 269 5.34 -4.07 -23.19
N CYS A 270 6.25 -3.12 -23.32
CA CYS A 270 5.98 -1.71 -23.03
C CYS A 270 5.41 -0.99 -24.26
N VAL A 271 4.68 0.11 -24.03
CA VAL A 271 4.14 0.99 -25.08
C VAL A 271 4.40 2.45 -24.70
N SER A 272 4.92 3.23 -25.65
CA SER A 272 5.18 4.66 -25.49
C SER A 272 4.80 5.40 -26.77
N ASP A 273 3.73 6.20 -26.73
CA ASP A 273 3.28 7.05 -27.83
C ASP A 273 3.26 8.53 -27.39
N PRO A 274 4.20 9.38 -27.88
CA PRO A 274 4.17 10.82 -27.60
C PRO A 274 2.91 11.54 -28.08
N ASN A 275 2.17 10.97 -29.04
CA ASN A 275 0.88 11.49 -29.50
C ASN A 275 -0.31 10.91 -28.72
N ASN A 276 -0.12 9.91 -27.86
CA ASN A 276 -1.12 9.35 -26.95
C ASN A 276 -0.47 8.82 -25.66
N PRO A 277 -0.02 9.69 -24.74
CA PRO A 277 0.62 9.28 -23.48
C PRO A 277 -0.32 8.50 -22.54
N PHE A 278 -1.63 8.46 -22.83
CA PHE A 278 -2.64 7.73 -22.05
C PHE A 278 -3.06 6.40 -22.70
N SER A 279 -2.25 5.84 -23.61
CA SER A 279 -2.41 4.45 -24.08
C SER A 279 -2.51 3.48 -22.90
N ASN A 280 -3.38 2.48 -23.04
CA ASN A 280 -3.63 1.41 -22.07
C ASN A 280 -3.16 0.04 -22.59
N ASP A 281 -2.40 0.02 -23.69
CA ASP A 281 -2.21 -1.16 -24.53
C ASP A 281 -0.98 -1.99 -24.13
N ALA A 282 -0.14 -1.46 -23.23
CA ALA A 282 1.00 -2.15 -22.63
C ALA A 282 0.55 -3.32 -21.73
N ARG A 283 1.45 -4.29 -21.54
CA ARG A 283 1.17 -5.50 -20.76
C ARG A 283 2.41 -5.94 -19.96
N PRO A 284 2.30 -6.21 -18.65
CA PRO A 284 3.48 -6.49 -17.83
C PRO A 284 3.94 -7.94 -17.98
N ASN A 285 3.03 -8.87 -18.26
CA ASN A 285 3.33 -10.30 -18.47
C ASN A 285 2.18 -11.00 -19.22
N SER A 286 2.41 -12.23 -19.67
CA SER A 286 1.48 -12.98 -20.53
C SER A 286 0.19 -13.49 -19.84
N TRP A 287 0.07 -13.41 -18.52
CA TRP A 287 -1.13 -13.82 -17.77
C TRP A 287 -2.00 -12.65 -17.30
N THR A 288 -1.42 -11.48 -17.00
CA THR A 288 -2.14 -10.31 -16.49
C THR A 288 -3.05 -9.65 -17.55
N PRO A 289 -4.28 -9.24 -17.25
CA PRO A 289 -5.11 -8.44 -18.17
C PRO A 289 -4.48 -7.05 -18.44
N PRO A 290 -4.37 -6.55 -19.69
CA PRO A 290 -3.91 -5.18 -19.97
C PRO A 290 -4.77 -4.10 -19.30
N LEU A 291 -4.29 -2.86 -19.24
CA LEU A 291 -4.98 -1.76 -18.54
C LEU A 291 -6.32 -1.37 -19.19
N ASN A 292 -6.53 -1.68 -20.48
CA ASN A 292 -7.80 -1.50 -21.19
C ASN A 292 -8.83 -2.63 -20.93
N THR A 293 -8.61 -3.47 -19.92
CA THR A 293 -9.53 -4.56 -19.51
C THR A 293 -9.77 -4.58 -18.01
N SER A 294 -11.00 -4.92 -17.60
CA SER A 294 -11.39 -5.06 -16.18
C SER A 294 -10.51 -6.09 -15.46
N TRP A 295 -10.21 -5.82 -14.19
CA TRP A 295 -9.56 -6.76 -13.29
C TRP A 295 -10.61 -7.59 -12.55
N THR A 296 -10.54 -8.91 -12.66
CA THR A 296 -11.55 -9.83 -12.13
C THR A 296 -11.14 -10.34 -10.76
N TRP A 297 -11.47 -9.57 -9.71
CA TRP A 297 -11.21 -9.97 -8.32
C TRP A 297 -11.78 -11.36 -8.02
N GLY A 298 -10.95 -12.20 -7.38
CA GLY A 298 -11.24 -13.60 -7.09
C GLY A 298 -10.73 -14.58 -8.15
N GLN A 299 -10.38 -14.09 -9.35
CA GLN A 299 -9.78 -14.88 -10.43
C GLN A 299 -8.37 -14.38 -10.79
N ASP A 300 -8.23 -13.07 -11.04
CA ASP A 300 -6.92 -12.42 -11.19
C ASP A 300 -6.22 -12.30 -9.83
N LYS A 301 -4.89 -12.46 -9.81
CA LYS A 301 -4.05 -12.46 -8.60
C LYS A 301 -3.01 -11.35 -8.61
N VAL A 302 -2.91 -10.63 -7.50
CA VAL A 302 -1.99 -9.52 -7.30
C VAL A 302 -0.61 -10.05 -6.90
N TYR A 303 0.40 -9.76 -7.73
CA TYR A 303 1.82 -9.94 -7.44
C TYR A 303 2.46 -8.56 -7.53
N GLY A 304 2.60 -7.90 -6.38
CA GLY A 304 3.03 -6.50 -6.31
C GLY A 304 4.26 -6.25 -5.44
N VAL A 305 4.78 -5.03 -5.56
CA VAL A 305 5.76 -4.47 -4.63
C VAL A 305 5.32 -3.08 -4.21
N ASN A 306 5.72 -2.67 -3.01
CA ASN A 306 5.62 -1.30 -2.58
C ASN A 306 6.79 -0.47 -3.12
N LEU A 307 6.57 0.83 -3.28
CA LEU A 307 7.60 1.84 -3.47
C LEU A 307 7.78 2.68 -2.19
N GLY A 308 7.84 2.00 -1.04
CA GLY A 308 8.14 2.60 0.27
C GLY A 308 9.49 3.34 0.28
N GLY A 309 9.65 4.32 1.16
CA GLY A 309 10.82 5.20 1.21
C GLY A 309 10.99 6.19 0.04
N LEU A 310 10.11 6.20 -0.97
CA LEU A 310 10.22 7.10 -2.15
C LEU A 310 9.66 8.51 -1.86
N PHE A 311 8.36 8.62 -1.61
CA PHE A 311 7.68 9.91 -1.37
C PHE A 311 7.33 10.15 0.10
N VAL A 312 7.55 9.15 0.95
CA VAL A 312 7.44 9.19 2.40
C VAL A 312 8.71 8.53 2.94
N LEU A 313 9.48 9.23 3.76
CA LEU A 313 10.86 8.85 4.07
C LEU A 313 10.98 8.02 5.35
N GLU A 314 11.40 6.78 5.17
CA GLU A 314 11.68 5.84 6.26
C GLU A 314 13.19 5.71 6.51
N PRO A 315 13.64 5.79 7.78
CA PRO A 315 15.05 5.65 8.14
C PRO A 315 15.71 4.35 7.65
N PHE A 316 15.00 3.22 7.67
CA PHE A 316 15.59 1.93 7.27
C PHE A 316 15.61 1.72 5.75
N ILE A 317 14.77 2.45 5.00
CA ILE A 317 14.72 2.38 3.53
C ILE A 317 15.69 3.37 2.90
N SER A 318 15.82 4.58 3.47
CA SER A 318 16.67 5.66 2.94
C SER A 318 17.74 6.13 3.96
N PRO A 319 18.54 5.21 4.57
CA PRO A 319 19.35 5.50 5.75
C PRO A 319 20.40 6.60 5.54
N SER A 320 20.92 6.76 4.34
CA SER A 320 21.91 7.80 4.01
C SER A 320 21.43 9.23 4.30
N LEU A 321 20.14 9.53 4.08
CA LEU A 321 19.54 10.84 4.37
C LEU A 321 19.53 11.12 5.88
N PHE A 322 19.16 10.13 6.69
CA PHE A 322 19.11 10.24 8.15
C PHE A 322 20.50 10.25 8.79
N GLN A 323 21.44 9.46 8.24
CA GLN A 323 22.85 9.47 8.64
C GLN A 323 23.55 10.80 8.34
N GLN A 324 23.14 11.53 7.30
CA GLN A 324 23.61 12.90 7.01
C GLN A 324 23.10 13.93 8.03
N TYR A 325 21.93 13.69 8.64
CA TYR A 325 21.30 14.58 9.63
C TYR A 325 21.06 13.90 10.99
N PRO A 326 22.12 13.63 11.79
CA PRO A 326 21.99 12.99 13.10
C PRO A 326 21.00 13.71 14.02
N GLY A 327 20.07 12.93 14.60
CA GLY A 327 18.94 13.46 15.38
C GLY A 327 17.63 13.56 14.59
N SER A 328 17.65 13.28 13.28
CA SER A 328 16.43 12.91 12.55
C SER A 328 15.98 11.49 12.92
N VAL A 329 14.68 11.30 13.10
CA VAL A 329 14.03 10.02 13.44
C VAL A 329 12.84 9.67 12.52
N ASP A 330 12.35 10.69 11.80
CA ASP A 330 11.20 10.72 10.91
C ASP A 330 11.38 11.82 9.85
N GLU A 331 10.47 11.92 8.88
CA GLU A 331 10.56 12.97 7.85
C GLU A 331 10.37 14.38 8.41
N TRP A 332 9.59 14.56 9.49
CA TRP A 332 9.41 15.85 10.16
C TRP A 332 10.74 16.43 10.68
N THR A 333 11.48 15.64 11.44
CA THR A 333 12.77 16.03 12.03
C THR A 333 13.88 16.10 10.98
N LEU A 334 13.89 15.20 10.00
CA LEU A 334 14.78 15.29 8.82
C LEU A 334 14.56 16.60 8.06
N SER A 335 13.31 16.92 7.72
CA SER A 335 12.95 18.15 7.00
C SER A 335 13.31 19.40 7.81
N THR A 336 13.11 19.37 9.13
CA THR A 336 13.49 20.47 10.04
C THR A 336 15.00 20.70 10.05
N LEU A 337 15.81 19.64 10.10
CA LEU A 337 17.28 19.73 10.08
C LEU A 337 17.80 20.16 8.69
N MET A 338 17.24 19.61 7.61
CA MET A 338 17.56 20.03 6.24
C MET A 338 17.20 21.50 6.00
N ALA A 339 16.04 21.99 6.47
CA ALA A 339 15.65 23.39 6.33
C ALA A 339 16.60 24.36 7.06
N ALA A 340 17.21 23.94 8.17
CA ALA A 340 18.26 24.70 8.84
C ALA A 340 19.60 24.67 8.06
N ASP A 341 19.93 23.55 7.41
CA ASP A 341 21.16 23.36 6.62
C ASP A 341 21.07 23.96 5.20
N THR A 342 20.86 25.27 5.16
CA THR A 342 20.89 26.08 3.91
C THR A 342 22.25 26.08 3.21
N ALA A 343 23.32 25.57 3.84
CA ALA A 343 24.66 25.52 3.26
C ALA A 343 24.84 24.35 2.27
N ASN A 344 24.21 23.20 2.53
CA ASN A 344 24.36 21.98 1.72
C ASN A 344 23.15 21.70 0.81
N GLY A 345 22.36 22.72 0.47
CA GLY A 345 21.21 22.63 -0.44
C GLY A 345 19.84 22.73 0.22
N GLY A 346 19.78 22.63 1.55
CA GLY A 346 18.55 22.76 2.32
C GLY A 346 17.56 21.62 2.11
N LEU A 347 16.28 21.90 2.32
CA LEU A 347 15.17 20.94 2.16
C LEU A 347 14.99 20.42 0.71
N ASN A 348 15.47 21.17 -0.29
CA ASN A 348 15.33 20.79 -1.70
C ASN A 348 16.13 19.53 -2.08
N GLN A 349 17.05 19.04 -1.22
CA GLN A 349 17.73 17.75 -1.39
C GLN A 349 16.75 16.58 -1.55
N LEU A 350 15.51 16.71 -1.06
CA LEU A 350 14.48 15.69 -1.25
C LEU A 350 14.01 15.57 -2.71
N GLU A 351 14.13 16.62 -3.53
CA GLU A 351 13.81 16.54 -4.96
C GLU A 351 14.80 15.63 -5.71
N ASP A 352 16.08 15.66 -5.36
CA ASP A 352 17.09 14.73 -5.92
C ASP A 352 16.77 13.27 -5.53
N HIS A 353 16.25 13.04 -4.32
CA HIS A 353 15.78 11.72 -3.89
C HIS A 353 14.54 11.27 -4.69
N TYR A 354 13.50 12.10 -4.79
CA TYR A 354 12.31 11.82 -5.62
C TYR A 354 12.67 11.58 -7.09
N ASN A 355 13.73 12.25 -7.58
CA ASN A 355 14.20 12.12 -8.94
C ASN A 355 14.99 10.84 -9.20
N THR A 356 15.80 10.37 -8.24
CA THR A 356 16.80 9.31 -8.46
C THR A 356 16.56 8.00 -7.70
N PHE A 357 15.79 8.01 -6.60
CA PHE A 357 15.59 6.80 -5.80
C PHE A 357 14.79 5.73 -6.55
N ILE A 358 13.72 6.10 -7.27
CA ILE A 358 13.02 5.20 -8.20
C ILE A 358 13.05 5.77 -9.61
N THR A 359 13.51 4.95 -10.54
CA THR A 359 13.75 5.29 -11.94
C THR A 359 12.83 4.49 -12.88
N GLU A 360 12.76 4.87 -14.16
CA GLU A 360 12.04 4.06 -15.15
C GLU A 360 12.59 2.61 -15.24
N HIS A 361 13.91 2.44 -15.02
CA HIS A 361 14.55 1.13 -15.01
C HIS A 361 14.00 0.23 -13.90
N ASP A 362 13.75 0.78 -12.70
CA ASP A 362 13.13 0.04 -11.60
C ASP A 362 11.72 -0.44 -11.97
N ILE A 363 10.90 0.41 -12.60
CA ILE A 363 9.54 0.05 -13.03
C ILE A 363 9.56 -1.02 -14.14
N ALA A 364 10.54 -0.95 -15.04
CA ALA A 364 10.77 -1.96 -16.06
C ALA A 364 11.24 -3.30 -15.46
N GLU A 365 12.11 -3.28 -14.43
CA GLU A 365 12.54 -4.46 -13.69
C GLU A 365 11.40 -5.10 -12.88
N ILE A 366 10.49 -4.31 -12.32
CA ILE A 366 9.27 -4.79 -11.63
C ILE A 366 8.42 -5.63 -12.60
N ALA A 367 8.08 -5.09 -13.77
CA ALA A 367 7.37 -5.87 -14.81
C ALA A 367 8.21 -7.07 -15.30
N GLY A 368 9.53 -6.89 -15.42
CA GLY A 368 10.50 -7.93 -15.78
C GLY A 368 10.56 -9.11 -14.80
N ALA A 369 10.28 -8.87 -13.52
CA ALA A 369 10.17 -9.89 -12.47
C ALA A 369 8.83 -10.65 -12.49
N GLY A 370 7.93 -10.38 -13.46
CA GLY A 370 6.63 -11.02 -13.57
C GLY A 370 5.56 -10.44 -12.63
N LEU A 371 5.88 -9.36 -11.92
CA LEU A 371 4.91 -8.60 -11.13
C LEU A 371 3.90 -7.89 -12.04
N ASN A 372 2.76 -7.52 -11.47
CA ASN A 372 1.65 -6.89 -12.19
C ASN A 372 1.04 -5.66 -11.49
N TRP A 373 1.40 -5.40 -10.24
CA TRP A 373 0.96 -4.23 -9.49
C TRP A 373 2.11 -3.51 -8.77
N ILE A 374 1.86 -2.24 -8.43
CA ILE A 374 2.64 -1.43 -7.50
C ILE A 374 1.69 -0.93 -6.40
N ARG A 375 2.13 -0.90 -5.15
CA ARG A 375 1.52 -0.04 -4.12
C ARG A 375 2.42 1.18 -3.92
N LEU A 376 1.82 2.37 -3.96
CA LEU A 376 2.54 3.64 -4.01
C LEU A 376 2.14 4.53 -2.82
N PRO A 377 2.89 4.44 -1.70
CA PRO A 377 2.81 5.41 -0.62
C PRO A 377 3.01 6.84 -1.12
N ILE A 378 2.04 7.70 -0.84
CA ILE A 378 2.09 9.15 -1.08
C ILE A 378 1.73 9.92 0.19
N PRO A 379 2.35 11.08 0.43
CA PRO A 379 2.03 11.92 1.57
C PRO A 379 0.93 12.94 1.26
N PHE A 380 0.26 13.45 2.30
CA PHE A 380 -0.65 14.59 2.14
C PHE A 380 0.06 15.86 1.65
N TRP A 381 1.36 16.06 1.94
CA TRP A 381 2.12 17.24 1.48
C TRP A 381 2.43 17.24 -0.03
N ALA A 382 2.04 16.20 -0.77
CA ALA A 382 1.88 16.29 -2.22
C ALA A 382 0.80 17.30 -2.64
N ILE A 383 -0.21 17.54 -1.79
CA ILE A 383 -1.31 18.48 -2.01
C ILE A 383 -0.98 19.86 -1.44
N GLU A 384 -0.70 19.95 -0.14
CA GLU A 384 -0.33 21.18 0.59
C GLU A 384 0.25 20.85 1.97
N LYS A 385 0.88 21.83 2.62
CA LYS A 385 1.24 21.79 4.05
C LYS A 385 0.75 23.06 4.73
N TRP A 386 0.69 23.06 6.06
CA TRP A 386 0.42 24.27 6.85
C TRP A 386 1.74 24.88 7.39
N ASP A 387 1.71 26.12 7.87
CA ASP A 387 2.94 26.91 8.18
C ASP A 387 3.87 26.23 9.20
N PHE A 388 3.30 25.55 10.20
CA PHE A 388 4.05 24.86 11.26
C PHE A 388 4.63 23.50 10.84
N GLU A 389 4.32 23.01 9.64
CA GLU A 389 4.75 21.70 9.14
C GLU A 389 6.04 21.86 8.33
N PRO A 390 7.08 21.02 8.51
CA PRO A 390 8.40 21.27 7.92
C PRO A 390 8.58 20.69 6.50
N PHE A 391 7.61 19.93 6.00
CA PHE A 391 7.73 19.11 4.78
C PHE A 391 7.97 19.90 3.48
N LEU A 392 8.51 19.23 2.45
CA LEU A 392 8.69 19.80 1.12
C LEU A 392 7.37 19.76 0.31
N GLU A 393 6.60 20.83 0.43
CA GLU A 393 5.26 20.98 -0.17
C GLU A 393 5.25 20.83 -1.70
N LYS A 394 4.31 20.05 -2.24
CA LYS A 394 3.96 19.88 -3.68
C LYS A 394 5.05 19.31 -4.59
N VAL A 395 6.34 19.34 -4.22
CA VAL A 395 7.46 18.93 -5.09
C VAL A 395 7.40 17.45 -5.47
N CYS A 396 6.91 16.56 -4.62
CA CYS A 396 6.78 15.13 -4.96
C CYS A 396 5.69 14.84 -6.01
N TRP A 397 4.71 15.72 -6.23
CA TRP A 397 3.55 15.43 -7.09
C TRP A 397 3.90 15.16 -8.58
N PRO A 398 4.74 15.96 -9.26
CA PRO A 398 5.22 15.63 -10.60
C PRO A 398 5.93 14.26 -10.69
N TYR A 399 6.59 13.83 -9.61
CA TYR A 399 7.26 12.53 -9.55
C TYR A 399 6.28 11.38 -9.32
N ILE A 400 5.22 11.57 -8.53
CA ILE A 400 4.08 10.64 -8.43
C ILE A 400 3.48 10.42 -9.82
N LEU A 401 3.16 11.49 -10.55
CA LEU A 401 2.66 11.41 -11.93
C LEU A 401 3.62 10.69 -12.88
N ARG A 402 4.94 10.92 -12.73
CA ARG A 402 5.99 10.22 -13.50
C ARG A 402 5.99 8.71 -13.23
N VAL A 403 5.82 8.28 -11.98
CA VAL A 403 5.69 6.86 -11.61
C VAL A 403 4.40 6.25 -12.19
N LEU A 404 3.26 6.96 -12.16
CA LEU A 404 2.01 6.50 -12.79
C LEU A 404 2.15 6.37 -14.32
N GLN A 405 2.86 7.30 -14.97
CA GLN A 405 3.17 7.23 -16.41
C GLN A 405 4.10 6.06 -16.76
N TRP A 406 5.07 5.73 -15.89
CA TRP A 406 5.89 4.53 -16.05
C TRP A 406 5.09 3.25 -15.82
N ALA A 407 4.26 3.17 -14.77
CA ALA A 407 3.37 2.03 -14.54
C ALA A 407 2.48 1.78 -15.76
N ARG A 408 1.88 2.84 -16.32
CA ARG A 408 1.17 2.82 -17.61
C ARG A 408 2.02 2.28 -18.76
N LYS A 409 3.24 2.80 -18.97
CA LYS A 409 4.18 2.38 -20.04
C LYS A 409 4.50 0.89 -19.99
N TYR A 410 4.52 0.26 -18.80
CA TYR A 410 4.79 -1.17 -18.60
C TYR A 410 3.53 -2.03 -18.33
N GLY A 411 2.33 -1.44 -18.31
CA GLY A 411 1.06 -2.12 -18.10
C GLY A 411 0.76 -2.54 -16.65
N LEU A 412 1.46 -1.96 -15.67
CA LEU A 412 1.28 -2.21 -14.25
C LEU A 412 0.09 -1.40 -13.71
N ARG A 413 -0.69 -2.00 -12.80
CA ARG A 413 -1.73 -1.31 -12.02
C ARG A 413 -1.14 -0.75 -10.72
N VAL A 414 -1.78 0.27 -10.15
CA VAL A 414 -1.33 0.95 -8.94
C VAL A 414 -2.43 0.95 -7.88
N ASN A 415 -2.10 0.48 -6.68
CA ASN A 415 -2.77 0.88 -5.45
C ASN A 415 -2.10 2.17 -4.98
N LEU A 416 -2.77 3.32 -5.15
CA LEU A 416 -2.27 4.59 -4.63
C LEU A 416 -2.63 4.66 -3.15
N ASP A 417 -1.68 4.99 -2.28
CA ASP A 417 -1.86 4.82 -0.84
C ASP A 417 -1.56 6.13 -0.09
N LEU A 418 -2.56 6.71 0.59
CA LEU A 418 -2.37 7.90 1.41
C LEU A 418 -1.73 7.49 2.74
N HIS A 419 -0.39 7.48 2.72
CA HIS A 419 0.42 6.88 3.77
C HIS A 419 0.56 7.78 5.00
N THR A 420 0.35 9.10 4.84
CA THR A 420 0.44 10.08 5.93
C THR A 420 -0.84 10.89 6.07
N ILE A 421 -1.34 11.00 7.31
CA ILE A 421 -2.55 11.73 7.68
C ILE A 421 -2.20 12.89 8.62
N PRO A 422 -2.81 14.08 8.48
CA PRO A 422 -2.62 15.19 9.42
C PRO A 422 -2.84 14.79 10.88
N GLY A 423 -1.88 15.11 11.74
CA GLY A 423 -1.89 14.75 13.15
C GLY A 423 -1.41 13.32 13.46
N SER A 424 -1.05 12.53 12.44
CA SER A 424 -0.71 11.11 12.48
C SER A 424 -1.86 10.18 12.90
N GLN A 425 -1.99 9.08 12.15
CA GLN A 425 -2.95 8.00 12.37
C GLN A 425 -2.42 6.84 13.24
N ASN A 426 -1.10 6.76 13.49
CA ASN A 426 -0.49 5.70 14.31
C ASN A 426 0.68 6.14 15.21
N GLY A 427 1.20 7.36 15.03
CA GLY A 427 2.34 7.87 15.79
C GLY A 427 3.70 7.31 15.37
N TYR A 428 3.78 6.51 14.30
CA TYR A 428 5.02 5.92 13.79
C TYR A 428 5.73 6.85 12.79
N ASN A 429 7.05 6.69 12.60
CA ASN A 429 7.87 7.57 11.77
C ASN A 429 7.41 7.67 10.30
N HIS A 430 6.96 6.56 9.71
CA HIS A 430 6.43 6.50 8.34
C HIS A 430 5.06 7.20 8.17
N SER A 431 4.38 7.61 9.25
CA SER A 431 3.26 8.57 9.15
C SER A 431 3.72 10.02 8.91
N GLY A 432 5.04 10.25 8.82
CA GLY A 432 5.67 11.55 8.63
C GLY A 432 6.17 12.20 9.93
N LYS A 433 5.54 11.91 11.07
CA LYS A 433 5.95 12.37 12.41
C LYS A 433 5.74 11.29 13.47
N LEU A 434 6.82 10.95 14.17
CA LEU A 434 6.83 10.08 15.34
C LEU A 434 6.16 10.79 16.55
N GLY A 435 5.39 10.05 17.35
CA GLY A 435 4.79 10.56 18.59
C GLY A 435 3.33 10.14 18.78
N SER A 436 2.45 11.11 19.05
CA SER A 436 1.03 10.85 19.38
C SER A 436 0.14 10.75 18.14
N VAL A 437 -0.84 9.85 18.18
CA VAL A 437 -2.00 9.84 17.27
C VAL A 437 -2.92 11.03 17.60
N ASN A 438 -3.10 11.95 16.66
CA ASN A 438 -4.05 13.07 16.78
C ASN A 438 -5.09 13.09 15.64
N PHE A 439 -5.04 12.15 14.70
CA PHE A 439 -6.17 11.85 13.79
C PHE A 439 -7.25 11.10 14.58
N LEU A 440 -8.50 11.60 14.55
CA LEU A 440 -9.68 11.06 15.28
C LEU A 440 -9.49 10.81 16.80
N ASN A 441 -8.42 11.30 17.40
CA ASN A 441 -8.07 11.13 18.80
C ASN A 441 -7.60 12.47 19.41
N GLY A 442 -7.96 12.72 20.67
CA GLY A 442 -7.59 13.94 21.39
C GLY A 442 -8.30 15.20 20.88
N VAL A 443 -7.86 16.38 21.36
CA VAL A 443 -8.55 17.66 21.11
C VAL A 443 -8.61 18.02 19.62
N MET A 444 -7.61 17.63 18.82
CA MET A 444 -7.58 17.93 17.37
C MET A 444 -8.18 16.83 16.49
N GLY A 445 -8.70 15.74 17.08
CA GLY A 445 -9.15 14.54 16.37
C GLY A 445 -10.10 14.80 15.20
N VAL A 446 -11.11 15.65 15.40
CA VAL A 446 -12.12 15.97 14.38
C VAL A 446 -11.55 16.89 13.30
N ALA A 447 -10.86 17.98 13.67
CA ALA A 447 -10.26 18.90 12.71
C ALA A 447 -9.25 18.19 11.78
N ASN A 448 -8.37 17.35 12.33
CA ASN A 448 -7.43 16.54 11.56
C ASN A 448 -8.16 15.59 10.59
N ALA A 449 -9.27 14.97 11.02
CA ALA A 449 -10.07 14.11 10.16
C ALA A 449 -10.81 14.88 9.05
N GLU A 450 -11.30 16.10 9.32
CA GLU A 450 -11.89 16.98 8.30
C GLU A 450 -10.86 17.41 7.25
N ARG A 451 -9.62 17.69 7.68
CA ARG A 451 -8.48 17.96 6.80
C ARG A 451 -8.12 16.73 5.96
N ALA A 452 -8.07 15.54 6.56
CA ALA A 452 -7.84 14.28 5.88
C ALA A 452 -8.92 13.96 4.82
N LEU A 453 -10.21 14.17 5.14
CA LEU A 453 -11.31 14.02 4.17
C LEU A 453 -11.14 14.97 2.97
N SER A 454 -10.70 16.22 3.18
CA SER A 454 -10.42 17.11 2.06
C SER A 454 -9.29 16.60 1.16
N TYR A 455 -8.27 15.94 1.72
CA TYR A 455 -7.17 15.37 0.93
C TYR A 455 -7.58 14.10 0.19
N ILE A 456 -8.36 13.23 0.82
CA ILE A 456 -9.01 12.07 0.18
C ILE A 456 -9.88 12.52 -1.00
N ARG A 457 -10.66 13.61 -0.84
CA ARG A 457 -11.45 14.23 -1.91
C ARG A 457 -10.58 14.64 -3.10
N ILE A 458 -9.56 15.47 -2.88
CA ILE A 458 -8.69 16.01 -3.94
C ILE A 458 -7.95 14.90 -4.71
N ILE A 459 -7.52 13.84 -4.02
CA ILE A 459 -6.90 12.68 -4.68
C ILE A 459 -7.94 11.90 -5.50
N THR A 460 -9.16 11.70 -4.96
CA THR A 460 -10.27 11.02 -5.65
C THR A 460 -10.66 11.74 -6.94
N GLU A 461 -10.80 13.06 -6.87
CA GLU A 461 -11.04 13.95 -8.00
C GLU A 461 -9.97 13.80 -9.09
N PHE A 462 -8.69 13.75 -8.69
CA PHE A 462 -7.62 13.56 -9.66
C PHE A 462 -7.64 12.17 -10.31
N ILE A 463 -7.70 11.10 -9.52
CA ILE A 463 -7.52 9.71 -10.04
C ILE A 463 -8.76 9.16 -10.76
N SER A 464 -9.93 9.77 -10.59
CA SER A 464 -11.17 9.35 -11.25
C SER A 464 -11.30 9.85 -12.68
N GLN A 465 -10.48 10.83 -13.10
CA GLN A 465 -10.37 11.24 -14.50
C GLN A 465 -9.98 10.03 -15.39
N PRO A 466 -10.55 9.89 -16.61
CA PRO A 466 -10.28 8.75 -17.52
C PRO A 466 -8.79 8.52 -17.85
N GLU A 467 -7.98 9.57 -17.78
CA GLU A 467 -6.53 9.56 -17.94
C GLU A 467 -5.79 8.76 -16.86
N TRP A 468 -6.39 8.53 -15.69
CA TRP A 468 -5.75 7.93 -14.51
C TRP A 468 -6.44 6.68 -13.98
N GLN A 469 -7.78 6.62 -14.02
CA GLN A 469 -8.57 5.50 -13.50
C GLN A 469 -8.08 4.10 -13.96
N PRO A 470 -7.67 3.86 -15.23
CA PRO A 470 -7.18 2.54 -15.66
C PRO A 470 -5.84 2.12 -15.01
N VAL A 471 -5.05 3.09 -14.54
CA VAL A 471 -3.76 2.87 -13.86
C VAL A 471 -3.94 2.81 -12.35
N VAL A 472 -4.85 3.60 -11.79
CA VAL A 472 -5.16 3.69 -10.35
C VAL A 472 -6.57 3.14 -10.03
N PRO A 473 -6.80 1.81 -10.15
CA PRO A 473 -8.09 1.21 -9.84
C PRO A 473 -8.33 1.00 -8.34
N VAL A 474 -7.35 1.29 -7.47
CA VAL A 474 -7.43 1.16 -6.00
C VAL A 474 -6.81 2.38 -5.35
N PHE A 475 -7.48 2.90 -4.31
CA PHE A 475 -7.00 4.00 -3.46
C PHE A 475 -7.08 3.59 -1.98
N GLY A 476 -5.91 3.38 -1.36
CA GLY A 476 -5.76 3.30 0.10
C GLY A 476 -5.97 4.67 0.72
N ILE A 477 -7.04 4.85 1.49
CA ILE A 477 -7.44 6.17 2.01
C ILE A 477 -6.79 6.53 3.36
N VAL A 478 -6.36 5.53 4.13
CA VAL A 478 -5.56 5.66 5.36
C VAL A 478 -4.69 4.41 5.50
N ASN A 479 -3.37 4.58 5.46
CA ASN A 479 -2.41 3.51 5.80
C ASN A 479 -2.33 3.28 7.32
N GLU A 480 -2.27 2.03 7.78
CA GLU A 480 -1.97 1.64 9.16
C GLU A 480 -2.60 2.56 10.24
N ALA A 481 -3.92 2.73 10.22
CA ALA A 481 -4.63 3.39 11.33
C ALA A 481 -4.47 2.56 12.62
N LEU A 482 -4.16 3.21 13.74
CA LEU A 482 -4.04 2.55 15.05
C LEU A 482 -5.40 2.55 15.75
N ASP A 483 -6.26 1.61 15.38
CA ASP A 483 -7.68 1.61 15.77
C ASP A 483 -7.88 1.29 17.26
N SER A 484 -6.93 0.63 17.90
CA SER A 484 -6.85 0.47 19.36
C SER A 484 -6.72 1.81 20.11
N THR A 485 -6.23 2.86 19.44
CA THR A 485 -6.18 4.25 19.95
C THR A 485 -7.36 5.09 19.44
N ILE A 486 -7.70 4.99 18.15
CA ILE A 486 -8.74 5.80 17.49
C ILE A 486 -10.16 5.39 17.93
N GLY A 487 -10.41 4.08 18.02
CA GLY A 487 -11.69 3.45 18.31
C GLY A 487 -12.43 2.99 17.05
N MET A 488 -12.90 1.73 17.06
CA MET A 488 -13.58 1.09 15.91
C MET A 488 -14.85 1.83 15.44
N ASP A 489 -15.63 2.41 16.35
CA ASP A 489 -16.83 3.18 15.98
C ASP A 489 -16.46 4.51 15.30
N GLN A 490 -15.35 5.13 15.72
CA GLN A 490 -14.83 6.39 15.20
C GLN A 490 -14.27 6.21 13.79
N ILE A 491 -13.41 5.21 13.58
CA ILE A 491 -12.83 4.91 12.27
C ILE A 491 -13.90 4.39 11.29
N THR A 492 -14.86 3.57 11.74
CA THR A 492 -15.98 3.11 10.89
C THR A 492 -16.86 4.28 10.43
N THR A 493 -17.12 5.25 11.32
CA THR A 493 -17.84 6.49 11.00
C THR A 493 -17.07 7.35 9.98
N PHE A 494 -15.74 7.42 10.11
CA PHE A 494 -14.87 8.11 9.15
C PHE A 494 -14.84 7.40 7.78
N TYR A 495 -14.67 6.07 7.75
CA TYR A 495 -14.67 5.29 6.50
C TYR A 495 -16.02 5.31 5.79
N LEU A 496 -17.15 5.30 6.50
CA LEU A 496 -18.46 5.53 5.89
C LEU A 496 -18.56 6.94 5.29
N ARG A 497 -18.09 7.96 6.02
CA ARG A 497 -18.07 9.35 5.53
C ARG A 497 -17.17 9.52 4.29
N ALA A 498 -16.03 8.84 4.25
CA ALA A 498 -15.12 8.82 3.12
C ALA A 498 -15.72 8.07 1.91
N HIS A 499 -16.34 6.89 2.13
CA HIS A 499 -17.06 6.14 1.10
C HIS A 499 -18.14 7.00 0.43
N ASP A 500 -19.03 7.61 1.22
CA ASP A 500 -20.15 8.38 0.68
C ASP A 500 -19.66 9.61 -0.09
N MET A 501 -18.60 10.27 0.38
CA MET A 501 -17.93 11.37 -0.34
C MET A 501 -17.36 10.89 -1.68
N ILE A 502 -16.57 9.80 -1.68
CA ILE A 502 -15.97 9.21 -2.89
C ILE A 502 -17.05 8.78 -3.90
N ARG A 503 -18.15 8.17 -3.44
CA ARG A 503 -19.21 7.67 -4.33
C ARG A 503 -20.21 8.74 -4.78
N ASN A 504 -20.28 9.88 -4.10
CA ASN A 504 -20.98 11.06 -4.64
C ASN A 504 -20.23 11.64 -5.84
N ILE A 505 -18.90 11.79 -5.74
CA ILE A 505 -18.02 12.26 -6.82
C ILE A 505 -18.02 11.26 -7.98
N THR A 506 -17.76 9.98 -7.67
CA THR A 506 -17.44 8.97 -8.70
C THR A 506 -18.63 8.18 -9.23
N GLY A 507 -19.77 8.21 -8.52
CA GLY A 507 -20.90 7.31 -8.75
C GLY A 507 -20.71 5.93 -8.10
N TYR A 508 -21.69 5.04 -8.32
CA TYR A 508 -21.74 3.70 -7.74
C TYR A 508 -21.66 2.59 -8.81
N GLY A 509 -20.93 1.52 -8.55
CA GLY A 509 -20.82 0.30 -9.37
C GLY A 509 -19.54 0.16 -10.19
N GLU A 510 -19.36 -0.97 -10.88
CA GLU A 510 -18.17 -1.22 -11.71
C GLU A 510 -17.97 -0.11 -12.75
N GLY A 511 -16.74 0.43 -12.83
CA GLY A 511 -16.38 1.52 -13.74
C GLY A 511 -16.51 2.93 -13.17
N ASN A 512 -17.06 3.09 -11.96
CA ASN A 512 -17.28 4.41 -11.32
C ASN A 512 -16.22 4.68 -10.24
N GLY A 513 -15.10 5.32 -10.59
CA GLY A 513 -13.98 5.57 -9.68
C GLY A 513 -13.27 4.30 -9.15
N PRO A 514 -12.35 4.44 -8.17
CA PRO A 514 -11.52 3.34 -7.67
C PRO A 514 -12.26 2.43 -6.67
N TYR A 515 -11.67 1.27 -6.37
CA TYR A 515 -11.90 0.57 -5.10
C TYR A 515 -11.30 1.40 -3.96
N ILE A 516 -11.98 1.41 -2.81
CA ILE A 516 -11.51 2.06 -1.60
C ILE A 516 -10.81 1.00 -0.75
N SER A 517 -9.51 1.14 -0.50
CA SER A 517 -8.77 0.25 0.42
C SER A 517 -8.69 0.90 1.80
N ILE A 518 -8.96 0.11 2.84
CA ILE A 518 -8.83 0.49 4.25
C ILE A 518 -7.92 -0.51 4.96
N HIS A 519 -7.04 -0.04 5.85
CA HIS A 519 -6.20 -0.93 6.66
C HIS A 519 -7.03 -1.62 7.76
N ASP A 520 -6.63 -2.83 8.19
CA ASP A 520 -7.30 -3.65 9.21
C ASP A 520 -7.19 -3.15 10.66
N GLY A 521 -6.74 -1.92 10.87
CA GLY A 521 -6.62 -1.29 12.19
C GLY A 521 -5.57 -1.88 13.14
N PHE A 522 -4.83 -2.91 12.70
CA PHE A 522 -4.14 -3.91 13.55
C PHE A 522 -5.09 -4.78 14.41
N GLU A 523 -6.41 -4.63 14.26
CA GLU A 523 -7.45 -5.37 14.99
C GLU A 523 -7.70 -6.78 14.39
N GLY A 524 -7.03 -7.11 13.29
CA GLY A 524 -7.08 -8.38 12.60
C GLY A 524 -8.32 -8.59 11.73
N LEU A 525 -8.11 -9.25 10.58
CA LEU A 525 -9.13 -9.44 9.52
C LEU A 525 -10.50 -10.00 9.98
N SER A 526 -10.56 -10.76 11.07
CA SER A 526 -11.82 -11.30 11.61
C SER A 526 -12.75 -10.21 12.15
N THR A 527 -12.19 -9.15 12.74
CA THR A 527 -12.93 -8.04 13.37
C THR A 527 -13.77 -7.27 12.35
N TRP A 528 -13.33 -7.25 11.09
CA TRP A 528 -14.00 -6.56 9.98
C TRP A 528 -15.12 -7.40 9.32
N THR A 529 -15.43 -8.59 9.82
CA THR A 529 -16.48 -9.46 9.26
C THR A 529 -17.85 -8.76 9.27
N GLY A 530 -18.44 -8.56 8.09
CA GLY A 530 -19.71 -7.83 7.95
C GLY A 530 -19.62 -6.31 8.06
N PHE A 531 -18.42 -5.72 7.98
CA PHE A 531 -18.22 -4.28 7.87
C PHE A 531 -19.03 -3.67 6.71
N LEU A 532 -19.76 -2.59 7.00
CA LEU A 532 -20.56 -1.77 6.06
C LEU A 532 -21.21 -2.54 4.89
N GLN A 533 -21.90 -3.65 5.16
CA GLN A 533 -22.48 -4.51 4.12
C GLN A 533 -23.35 -3.73 3.12
N GLY A 534 -23.06 -3.87 1.82
CA GLY A 534 -23.70 -3.12 0.74
C GLY A 534 -22.92 -1.87 0.27
N SER A 535 -21.81 -1.53 0.91
CA SER A 535 -20.88 -0.48 0.45
C SER A 535 -20.24 -0.84 -0.89
N ASP A 536 -20.07 0.13 -1.77
CA ASP A 536 -19.59 -0.14 -3.13
C ASP A 536 -18.06 -0.22 -3.20
N ARG A 537 -17.55 -1.44 -3.44
CA ARG A 537 -16.13 -1.71 -3.74
C ARG A 537 -15.18 -1.16 -2.67
N ILE A 538 -15.45 -1.48 -1.40
CA ILE A 538 -14.44 -1.40 -0.33
C ILE A 538 -13.65 -2.73 -0.33
N MET A 539 -12.33 -2.65 -0.15
CA MET A 539 -11.44 -3.76 0.12
C MET A 539 -10.71 -3.56 1.45
N ILE A 540 -10.32 -4.66 2.10
CA ILE A 540 -9.55 -4.65 3.36
C ILE A 540 -8.08 -4.96 3.05
N ASP A 541 -7.21 -4.18 3.65
CA ASP A 541 -5.75 -4.25 3.54
C ASP A 541 -5.16 -4.72 4.88
N THR A 542 -4.26 -5.70 4.84
CA THR A 542 -3.61 -6.26 6.04
C THR A 542 -2.10 -6.33 5.86
N HIS A 543 -1.36 -6.00 6.92
CA HIS A 543 0.11 -5.89 6.90
C HIS A 543 0.78 -6.97 7.79
N PRO A 544 0.68 -8.26 7.45
CA PRO A 544 1.22 -9.35 8.26
C PRO A 544 2.75 -9.42 8.23
N TYR A 545 3.34 -9.32 9.43
CA TYR A 545 4.75 -9.51 9.70
C TYR A 545 4.93 -10.50 10.87
N PHE A 546 6.10 -11.15 10.96
CA PHE A 546 6.54 -11.84 12.19
C PHE A 546 7.59 -11.02 12.95
N ALA A 547 8.37 -10.18 12.26
CA ALA A 547 9.42 -9.35 12.85
C ALA A 547 9.01 -8.48 14.06
N PHE A 548 7.71 -8.23 14.27
CA PHE A 548 7.20 -7.33 15.29
C PHE A 548 6.06 -7.94 16.13
N ASP A 549 5.84 -9.26 16.05
CA ASP A 549 4.78 -9.97 16.80
C ASP A 549 5.05 -10.12 18.31
N GLY A 550 6.17 -9.58 18.79
CA GLY A 550 6.59 -9.60 20.20
C GLY A 550 7.38 -10.84 20.61
N GLU A 551 7.52 -11.85 19.74
CA GLU A 551 8.31 -13.05 20.03
C GLU A 551 9.80 -12.85 19.71
N PRO A 552 10.73 -13.61 20.35
CA PRO A 552 12.17 -13.50 20.08
C PRO A 552 12.59 -13.93 18.67
N ASN A 553 11.69 -14.63 17.95
CA ASN A 553 11.82 -15.07 16.57
C ASN A 553 13.16 -15.79 16.22
N ASP A 554 13.78 -16.47 17.19
CA ASP A 554 15.15 -17.02 17.11
C ASP A 554 15.30 -18.36 16.36
N ALA A 555 14.18 -18.96 15.93
CA ALA A 555 14.19 -20.24 15.25
C ALA A 555 14.96 -20.18 13.91
N PRO A 556 15.82 -21.17 13.60
CA PRO A 556 16.73 -21.07 12.47
C PRO A 556 16.01 -21.18 11.12
N ILE A 557 16.16 -20.16 10.26
CA ILE A 557 15.73 -20.17 8.86
C ILE A 557 16.62 -21.10 7.98
N ALA A 558 17.91 -21.21 8.30
CA ALA A 558 18.93 -21.83 7.44
C ALA A 558 19.01 -23.37 7.53
N THR A 559 17.87 -24.06 7.57
CA THR A 559 17.77 -25.51 7.91
C THR A 559 18.19 -26.49 6.81
N GLY A 560 18.21 -26.08 5.54
CA GLY A 560 18.44 -27.01 4.42
C GLY A 560 18.15 -26.38 3.07
N THR A 561 17.69 -27.20 2.11
CA THR A 561 17.29 -26.77 0.76
C THR A 561 16.01 -27.49 0.30
N GLY A 562 15.26 -26.86 -0.62
CA GLY A 562 13.92 -27.31 -1.02
C GLY A 562 12.89 -27.20 0.10
N LEU A 563 11.81 -27.98 0.00
CA LEU A 563 10.60 -27.97 0.85
C LEU A 563 10.82 -28.18 2.38
N GLN A 564 12.06 -28.32 2.85
CA GLN A 564 12.44 -28.43 4.27
C GLN A 564 13.43 -27.33 4.72
N ALA A 565 13.72 -26.37 3.83
CA ALA A 565 14.39 -25.13 4.17
C ALA A 565 13.42 -24.20 4.92
N GLY A 566 13.94 -23.23 5.68
CA GLY A 566 13.14 -22.26 6.43
C GLY A 566 12.69 -22.75 7.80
N GLY A 567 12.93 -24.02 8.15
CA GLY A 567 12.54 -24.58 9.44
C GLY A 567 11.03 -24.53 9.67
N THR A 568 10.60 -23.83 10.71
CA THR A 568 9.16 -23.63 11.00
C THR A 568 8.53 -22.54 10.12
N TRP A 569 9.30 -21.52 9.70
CA TRP A 569 8.78 -20.27 9.17
C TRP A 569 7.82 -20.42 7.97
N PRO A 570 8.09 -21.27 6.95
CA PRO A 570 7.16 -21.48 5.86
C PRO A 570 5.83 -22.07 6.32
N GLN A 571 5.85 -23.05 7.22
CA GLN A 571 4.63 -23.67 7.75
C GLN A 571 3.88 -22.73 8.70
N THR A 572 4.59 -21.89 9.46
CA THR A 572 4.01 -20.83 10.29
C THR A 572 3.27 -19.80 9.43
N ALA A 573 3.88 -19.25 8.37
CA ALA A 573 3.22 -18.30 7.45
C ALA A 573 1.92 -18.86 6.87
N CYS A 574 1.97 -20.09 6.36
CA CYS A 574 0.82 -20.79 5.80
C CYS A 574 -0.31 -21.02 6.82
N ASN A 575 0.01 -21.37 8.07
CA ASN A 575 -0.98 -21.59 9.12
C ASN A 575 -1.58 -20.28 9.66
N SER A 576 -0.76 -19.24 9.85
CA SER A 576 -1.18 -17.97 10.44
C SER A 576 -2.01 -17.12 9.48
N TRP A 577 -1.59 -17.01 8.22
CA TRP A 577 -2.17 -16.03 7.29
C TRP A 577 -3.18 -16.64 6.32
N GLY A 578 -2.90 -17.84 5.80
CA GLY A 578 -3.74 -18.51 4.80
C GLY A 578 -5.21 -18.67 5.22
N PRO A 579 -5.52 -19.23 6.41
CA PRO A 579 -6.88 -19.33 6.91
C PRO A 579 -7.55 -17.97 7.15
N SER A 580 -6.78 -16.94 7.56
CA SER A 580 -7.29 -15.59 7.84
C SER A 580 -7.73 -14.88 6.56
N ILE A 581 -6.86 -14.86 5.55
CA ILE A 581 -7.12 -14.30 4.21
C ILE A 581 -8.33 -14.97 3.55
N ASN A 582 -8.45 -16.30 3.65
CA ASN A 582 -9.60 -17.03 3.08
C ASN A 582 -10.92 -16.77 3.84
N GLN A 583 -10.87 -16.57 5.16
CA GLN A 583 -12.04 -16.17 5.94
C GLN A 583 -12.47 -14.73 5.63
N SER A 584 -11.52 -13.81 5.51
CA SER A 584 -11.78 -12.41 5.15
C SER A 584 -12.41 -12.28 3.75
N GLN A 585 -11.92 -13.04 2.76
CA GLN A 585 -12.52 -13.04 1.41
C GLN A 585 -13.98 -13.53 1.38
N VAL A 586 -14.43 -14.29 2.39
CA VAL A 586 -15.83 -14.70 2.55
C VAL A 586 -16.63 -13.72 3.43
N GLY A 587 -16.04 -13.22 4.52
CA GLY A 587 -16.72 -12.45 5.56
C GLY A 587 -16.72 -10.92 5.38
N PHE A 588 -15.71 -10.38 4.69
CA PHE A 588 -15.57 -8.95 4.38
C PHE A 588 -15.91 -8.67 2.91
N GLY A 589 -15.17 -9.28 1.99
CA GLY A 589 -15.12 -8.90 0.58
C GLY A 589 -13.70 -9.00 0.04
N VAL A 590 -13.30 -8.15 -0.90
CA VAL A 590 -11.93 -8.21 -1.46
C VAL A 590 -10.90 -7.96 -0.35
N THR A 591 -9.94 -8.87 -0.21
CA THR A 591 -8.82 -8.82 0.74
C THR A 591 -7.51 -8.79 -0.03
N ILE A 592 -6.60 -7.91 0.39
CA ILE A 592 -5.21 -7.85 -0.06
C ILE A 592 -4.25 -7.83 1.14
N ALA A 593 -3.01 -8.26 0.90
CA ALA A 593 -1.89 -8.02 1.81
C ALA A 593 -1.00 -6.92 1.19
N GLY A 594 -1.32 -5.66 1.49
CA GLY A 594 -0.62 -4.46 1.01
C GLY A 594 0.81 -4.36 1.51
N GLU A 595 1.17 -5.08 2.57
CA GLU A 595 2.54 -5.25 3.01
C GLU A 595 2.83 -6.65 3.57
N PHE A 596 3.99 -7.18 3.22
CA PHE A 596 4.69 -8.29 3.90
C PHE A 596 6.16 -8.29 3.45
N SER A 597 7.05 -9.00 4.12
CA SER A 597 8.45 -9.15 3.68
C SER A 597 9.00 -10.56 3.96
N VAL A 598 10.31 -10.79 3.77
CA VAL A 598 11.00 -11.95 4.36
C VAL A 598 11.60 -11.64 5.74
N GLY A 599 11.25 -10.49 6.32
CA GLY A 599 11.53 -10.10 7.70
C GLY A 599 10.74 -10.97 8.69
N TYR A 600 11.31 -12.10 9.07
CA TYR A 600 10.84 -12.89 10.21
C TYR A 600 11.43 -12.41 11.55
N ASN A 601 12.40 -11.48 11.52
CA ASN A 601 12.98 -10.79 12.66
C ASN A 601 13.19 -9.29 12.36
N ASP A 602 13.41 -8.50 13.40
CA ASP A 602 13.59 -7.04 13.36
C ASP A 602 15.03 -6.58 13.10
N CYS A 603 15.88 -7.45 12.55
CA CYS A 603 17.24 -7.07 12.18
C CYS A 603 17.29 -6.19 10.93
N GLY A 604 17.63 -4.91 11.12
CA GLY A 604 18.01 -4.00 10.05
C GLY A 604 18.43 -2.63 10.57
N LEU A 605 19.29 -1.93 9.82
CA LEU A 605 19.69 -0.55 10.17
C LEU A 605 18.45 0.35 10.27
N TYR A 606 18.18 0.87 11.47
CA TYR A 606 17.02 1.70 11.81
C TYR A 606 15.64 1.06 11.58
N LEU A 607 15.55 -0.28 11.47
CA LEU A 607 14.28 -0.98 11.22
C LEU A 607 13.27 -0.80 12.37
N THR A 608 13.74 -0.78 13.62
CA THR A 608 12.97 -0.41 14.81
C THR A 608 13.02 1.10 15.13
N GLY A 609 13.39 1.94 14.14
CA GLY A 609 13.56 3.39 14.27
C GLY A 609 15.00 3.84 14.49
N VAL A 610 15.27 5.13 14.38
CA VAL A 610 16.61 5.70 14.60
C VAL A 610 16.92 5.70 16.10
N GLY A 611 17.87 4.86 16.51
CA GLY A 611 18.16 4.61 17.92
C GLY A 611 17.23 3.60 18.59
N GLY A 612 16.36 2.93 17.81
CA GLY A 612 15.66 1.73 18.24
C GLY A 612 16.63 0.60 18.57
N THR A 613 16.14 -0.41 19.29
CA THR A 613 16.88 -1.63 19.65
C THR A 613 16.20 -2.83 19.00
N ASP A 614 16.97 -3.83 18.60
CA ASP A 614 16.50 -5.14 18.14
C ASP A 614 16.04 -6.04 19.31
N SER A 615 14.90 -6.71 19.12
CA SER A 615 14.34 -7.71 20.04
C SER A 615 14.86 -9.13 19.76
N TYR A 616 15.34 -9.37 18.54
CA TYR A 616 15.96 -10.62 18.14
C TYR A 616 17.16 -10.99 19.03
N GLY A 617 17.02 -12.07 19.82
CA GLY A 617 18.01 -12.46 20.84
C GLY A 617 19.41 -12.83 20.32
N PRO A 618 19.57 -13.43 19.12
CA PRO A 618 20.88 -13.61 18.46
C PRO A 618 21.39 -12.32 17.79
N SER A 619 22.68 -12.25 17.44
CA SER A 619 23.22 -11.02 16.84
C SER A 619 22.72 -10.74 15.42
N CYS A 620 22.13 -9.56 15.21
CA CYS A 620 21.71 -9.06 13.90
C CYS A 620 22.83 -8.84 12.86
N ALA A 621 24.12 -8.93 13.24
CA ALA A 621 25.25 -8.72 12.33
C ALA A 621 25.26 -9.65 11.10
N LEU A 622 24.66 -10.86 11.19
CA LEU A 622 24.46 -11.74 10.04
C LEU A 622 23.37 -11.22 9.10
N PHE A 623 22.30 -10.63 9.64
CA PHE A 623 21.12 -10.22 8.89
C PHE A 623 21.29 -8.84 8.24
N MET A 624 22.17 -7.99 8.76
CA MET A 624 22.54 -6.72 8.13
C MET A 624 23.49 -6.88 6.93
N ASP A 625 24.17 -8.02 6.77
CA ASP A 625 25.09 -8.29 5.64
C ASP A 625 24.73 -9.58 4.88
N ALA A 626 23.92 -9.41 3.84
CA ALA A 626 23.53 -10.50 2.95
C ALA A 626 24.67 -11.07 2.07
N SER A 627 25.89 -10.52 2.11
CA SER A 627 27.05 -11.14 1.47
C SER A 627 27.50 -12.41 2.22
N GLN A 628 27.20 -12.52 3.51
CA GLN A 628 27.51 -13.67 4.37
C GLN A 628 26.48 -14.82 4.21
N TRP A 629 25.36 -14.60 3.53
CA TRP A 629 24.27 -15.58 3.44
C TRP A 629 24.64 -16.74 2.52
N ASN A 630 24.76 -17.93 3.09
CA ASN A 630 25.03 -19.18 2.38
C ASN A 630 23.77 -19.71 1.67
N ASP A 631 23.90 -20.84 0.97
CA ASP A 631 22.82 -21.40 0.16
C ASP A 631 21.63 -21.94 0.98
N THR A 632 21.85 -22.39 2.23
CA THR A 632 20.74 -22.85 3.09
C THR A 632 19.98 -21.68 3.73
N MET A 633 20.66 -20.57 4.03
CA MET A 633 20.03 -19.30 4.42
C MET A 633 19.12 -18.79 3.30
N LYS A 634 19.65 -18.72 2.07
CA LYS A 634 18.92 -18.28 0.88
C LYS A 634 17.73 -19.17 0.55
N ALA A 635 17.93 -20.49 0.55
CA ALA A 635 16.85 -21.44 0.31
C ALA A 635 15.75 -21.36 1.39
N GLY A 636 16.12 -21.12 2.65
CA GLY A 636 15.14 -20.98 3.73
C GLY A 636 14.32 -19.70 3.64
N LEU A 637 14.97 -18.57 3.34
CA LEU A 637 14.29 -17.32 3.04
C LEU A 637 13.42 -17.41 1.78
N GLN A 638 13.82 -18.18 0.77
CA GLN A 638 13.01 -18.40 -0.44
C GLN A 638 11.79 -19.30 -0.17
N GLU A 639 11.93 -20.38 0.59
CA GLU A 639 10.79 -21.24 0.95
C GLU A 639 9.79 -20.48 1.83
N PHE A 640 10.30 -19.63 2.74
CA PHE A 640 9.47 -18.70 3.51
C PHE A 640 8.77 -17.68 2.60
N ALA A 641 9.48 -17.03 1.66
CA ALA A 641 8.88 -16.12 0.70
C ALA A 641 7.76 -16.78 -0.12
N MET A 642 7.97 -18.00 -0.61
CA MET A 642 6.97 -18.74 -1.38
C MET A 642 5.75 -19.13 -0.54
N ALA A 643 5.95 -19.57 0.71
CA ALA A 643 4.86 -19.86 1.64
C ALA A 643 4.03 -18.61 1.97
N SER A 644 4.69 -17.48 2.24
CA SER A 644 4.04 -16.18 2.45
C SER A 644 3.21 -15.76 1.22
N MET A 645 3.79 -15.84 0.02
CA MET A 645 3.11 -15.48 -1.22
C MET A 645 1.88 -16.36 -1.52
N ASP A 646 1.93 -17.66 -1.22
CA ASP A 646 0.81 -18.60 -1.37
C ASP A 646 -0.30 -18.35 -0.34
N ALA A 647 0.07 -18.12 0.92
CA ALA A 647 -0.84 -17.85 2.02
C ALA A 647 -1.62 -16.53 1.81
N LEU A 648 -0.93 -15.47 1.35
CA LEU A 648 -1.48 -14.13 1.19
C LEU A 648 -2.26 -13.96 -0.13
N GLN A 649 -1.94 -14.72 -1.18
CA GLN A 649 -2.60 -14.81 -2.49
C GLN A 649 -2.63 -13.54 -3.36
N ASN A 650 -3.00 -12.40 -2.79
CA ASN A 650 -3.00 -11.06 -3.39
C ASN A 650 -2.07 -10.19 -2.55
N TRP A 651 -0.83 -10.00 -2.97
CA TRP A 651 0.21 -9.46 -2.08
C TRP A 651 1.04 -8.36 -2.71
N PHE A 652 1.58 -7.49 -1.86
CA PHE A 652 2.54 -6.45 -2.19
C PHE A 652 3.72 -6.52 -1.21
N PHE A 653 4.92 -6.80 -1.70
CA PHE A 653 6.10 -6.93 -0.83
C PHE A 653 6.62 -5.55 -0.37
N TRP A 654 6.94 -5.38 0.92
CA TRP A 654 7.59 -4.20 1.50
C TRP A 654 9.11 -4.43 1.59
N THR A 655 9.94 -3.80 0.76
CA THR A 655 9.67 -2.87 -0.37
C THR A 655 10.42 -3.34 -1.63
N TRP A 656 10.23 -2.69 -2.78
CA TRP A 656 10.98 -2.99 -4.02
C TRP A 656 12.48 -2.98 -3.77
N LYS A 657 13.02 -1.94 -3.13
CA LYS A 657 14.44 -1.86 -2.76
C LYS A 657 14.69 -0.94 -1.56
N ILE A 658 15.79 -1.21 -0.89
CA ILE A 658 16.37 -0.40 0.19
C ILE A 658 17.59 0.35 -0.37
N GLY A 659 17.84 1.57 0.10
CA GLY A 659 19.01 2.37 -0.23
C GLY A 659 20.27 1.96 0.55
N ASN A 660 21.44 2.36 0.06
CA ASN A 660 22.69 2.11 0.78
C ASN A 660 22.84 3.03 2.00
N SER A 661 23.33 2.46 3.11
CA SER A 661 23.89 3.21 4.23
C SER A 661 25.11 4.01 3.79
N SER A 662 25.22 5.27 4.20
CA SER A 662 26.36 6.14 3.88
C SER A 662 27.65 5.74 4.60
N THR A 663 27.55 4.87 5.62
CA THR A 663 28.70 4.39 6.41
C THR A 663 29.35 3.15 5.78
N THR A 664 28.54 2.21 5.27
CA THR A 664 29.01 0.93 4.72
C THR A 664 28.97 0.87 3.18
N ASN A 665 28.20 1.75 2.54
CA ASN A 665 27.82 1.69 1.13
C ASN A 665 27.16 0.35 0.74
N THR A 666 26.36 -0.21 1.65
CA THR A 666 25.57 -1.45 1.44
C THR A 666 24.15 -1.29 1.98
N VAL A 667 23.25 -2.17 1.52
CA VAL A 667 21.90 -2.34 2.08
C VAL A 667 22.00 -3.11 3.40
N GLU A 668 21.78 -2.41 4.51
CA GLU A 668 21.87 -2.97 5.88
C GLU A 668 20.52 -3.45 6.46
N SER A 669 19.47 -3.52 5.61
CA SER A 669 18.15 -4.10 5.91
C SER A 669 17.69 -5.08 4.80
N PRO A 670 18.50 -6.08 4.40
CA PRO A 670 18.30 -6.86 3.16
C PRO A 670 17.07 -7.78 3.15
N LEU A 671 16.50 -8.14 4.32
CA LEU A 671 15.24 -8.90 4.41
C LEU A 671 14.02 -8.13 3.81
N TRP A 672 14.18 -6.83 3.59
CA TRP A 672 13.15 -5.88 3.18
C TRP A 672 13.34 -5.35 1.75
N SER A 673 14.23 -5.99 0.97
CA SER A 673 14.61 -5.55 -0.38
C SER A 673 14.29 -6.63 -1.42
N TYR A 674 13.14 -6.52 -2.09
CA TYR A 674 12.69 -7.49 -3.11
C TYR A 674 13.71 -7.63 -4.26
N LYS A 675 14.20 -6.50 -4.76
CA LYS A 675 15.21 -6.42 -5.83
C LYS A 675 16.50 -7.14 -5.45
N LEU A 676 17.05 -6.88 -4.26
CA LEU A 676 18.25 -7.56 -3.79
C LEU A 676 18.00 -9.07 -3.64
N GLY A 677 16.81 -9.47 -3.20
CA GLY A 677 16.43 -10.89 -3.12
C GLY A 677 16.34 -11.60 -4.47
N LEU A 678 15.90 -10.92 -5.54
CA LEU A 678 15.95 -11.43 -6.91
C LEU A 678 17.40 -11.56 -7.43
N GLU A 679 18.24 -10.54 -7.18
CA GLU A 679 19.64 -10.50 -7.58
C GLU A 679 20.48 -11.59 -6.89
N ARG A 680 20.19 -11.85 -5.60
CA ARG A 680 21.00 -12.72 -4.72
C ARG A 680 20.40 -14.10 -4.47
N GLY A 681 19.15 -14.34 -4.88
CA GLY A 681 18.53 -15.67 -4.94
C GLY A 681 17.83 -16.13 -3.66
N TRP A 682 17.10 -15.24 -2.98
CA TRP A 682 16.15 -15.62 -1.91
C TRP A 682 14.70 -15.18 -2.18
N ILE A 683 14.42 -14.62 -3.35
CA ILE A 683 13.05 -14.34 -3.84
C ILE A 683 12.83 -15.15 -5.13
N PRO A 684 11.66 -15.80 -5.32
CA PRO A 684 11.38 -16.56 -6.54
C PRO A 684 11.36 -15.64 -7.78
N LYS A 685 12.00 -16.09 -8.86
CA LYS A 685 12.13 -15.30 -10.11
C LYS A 685 10.85 -15.23 -10.94
N ASP A 686 9.87 -16.08 -10.64
CA ASP A 686 8.52 -16.07 -11.21
C ASP A 686 7.56 -16.18 -10.00
N PRO A 687 6.77 -15.16 -9.67
CA PRO A 687 5.96 -15.15 -8.45
C PRO A 687 4.94 -16.29 -8.40
N ARG A 688 4.59 -16.87 -9.55
CA ARG A 688 3.63 -17.98 -9.65
C ARG A 688 4.18 -19.30 -9.12
N THR A 689 5.49 -19.45 -8.90
CA THR A 689 6.04 -20.69 -8.33
C THR A 689 5.74 -20.86 -6.85
N ALA A 690 5.24 -19.82 -6.18
CA ALA A 690 4.69 -19.90 -4.83
C ALA A 690 3.38 -20.71 -4.77
N VAL A 691 2.59 -20.72 -5.84
CA VAL A 691 1.21 -21.25 -5.81
C VAL A 691 1.20 -22.75 -5.50
N GLY A 692 0.66 -23.10 -4.34
CA GLY A 692 0.61 -24.46 -3.80
C GLY A 692 1.74 -24.82 -2.81
N THR A 693 2.66 -23.92 -2.47
CA THR A 693 3.69 -24.16 -1.43
C THR A 693 3.07 -24.55 -0.09
N CYS A 694 1.99 -23.90 0.35
CA CYS A 694 1.32 -24.26 1.61
C CYS A 694 0.74 -25.68 1.57
N ALA A 695 0.15 -26.08 0.44
CA ALA A 695 -0.35 -27.44 0.25
C ALA A 695 0.80 -28.48 0.21
N ALA A 696 1.95 -28.11 -0.36
CA ALA A 696 3.15 -28.96 -0.36
C ALA A 696 3.75 -29.12 1.06
N LEU A 697 3.71 -28.06 1.87
CA LEU A 697 4.05 -28.07 3.30
C LEU A 697 3.02 -28.79 4.19
N GLY A 698 1.99 -29.41 3.59
CA GLY A 698 0.94 -30.16 4.30
C GLY A 698 -0.08 -29.29 5.02
N VAL A 699 -0.07 -27.96 4.82
CA VAL A 699 -1.07 -27.05 5.38
C VAL A 699 -2.35 -27.14 4.56
N SER A 700 -3.48 -27.23 5.24
CA SER A 700 -4.81 -27.24 4.64
C SER A 700 -5.76 -26.41 5.50
N GLY A 701 -6.67 -25.69 4.85
CA GLY A 701 -7.60 -24.77 5.51
C GLY A 701 -8.83 -24.49 4.64
N PRO A 702 -9.69 -23.55 5.04
CA PRO A 702 -10.74 -23.04 4.17
C PRO A 702 -10.11 -22.41 2.93
N ILE A 703 -10.68 -22.69 1.75
CA ILE A 703 -10.27 -22.09 0.47
C ILE A 703 -11.43 -21.24 -0.03
N PHE A 704 -11.17 -19.96 -0.31
CA PHE A 704 -12.12 -19.08 -0.98
C PHE A 704 -12.35 -19.54 -2.42
N ASP A 705 -13.62 -19.64 -2.85
CA ASP A 705 -13.98 -20.21 -4.15
C ASP A 705 -13.84 -19.24 -5.35
N GLY A 706 -13.39 -18.01 -5.09
CA GLY A 706 -13.24 -16.96 -6.09
C GLY A 706 -14.52 -16.14 -6.34
N THR A 707 -15.58 -16.32 -5.54
CA THR A 707 -16.90 -15.68 -5.74
C THR A 707 -17.23 -14.68 -4.63
N PHE A 708 -17.12 -13.38 -4.94
CA PHE A 708 -17.61 -12.31 -4.08
C PHE A 708 -19.11 -12.08 -4.22
N GLN A 709 -19.73 -11.45 -3.21
CA GLN A 709 -21.08 -10.89 -3.32
C GLN A 709 -21.10 -9.78 -4.37
N SER A 710 -22.19 -9.65 -5.13
CA SER A 710 -22.24 -8.70 -6.25
C SER A 710 -21.96 -7.25 -5.87
N TRP A 711 -22.33 -6.81 -4.66
CA TRP A 711 -22.08 -5.44 -4.20
C TRP A 711 -20.59 -5.17 -3.88
N GLN A 712 -19.84 -6.18 -3.43
CA GLN A 712 -18.40 -6.07 -3.11
C GLN A 712 -17.56 -5.76 -4.36
N THR A 713 -18.06 -6.11 -5.55
CA THR A 713 -17.40 -5.87 -6.85
C THR A 713 -18.09 -4.83 -7.73
N GLY A 714 -19.08 -4.09 -7.21
CA GLY A 714 -19.77 -3.01 -7.94
C GLY A 714 -20.92 -3.46 -8.84
N GLY A 715 -21.40 -4.69 -8.66
CA GLY A 715 -22.64 -5.20 -9.25
C GLY A 715 -23.88 -4.87 -8.39
N ALA A 716 -24.93 -5.69 -8.54
CA ALA A 716 -26.21 -5.47 -7.89
C ALA A 716 -26.11 -5.34 -6.35
N GLY A 717 -26.71 -4.29 -5.80
CA GLY A 717 -26.71 -3.98 -4.36
C GLY A 717 -25.61 -3.00 -3.91
N ALA A 718 -24.64 -2.68 -4.77
CA ALA A 718 -23.64 -1.66 -4.50
C ALA A 718 -24.29 -0.31 -4.11
N GLY A 719 -23.76 0.34 -3.08
CA GLY A 719 -24.29 1.58 -2.50
C GLY A 719 -25.54 1.39 -1.61
N THR A 720 -26.10 0.19 -1.51
CA THR A 720 -27.27 -0.09 -0.66
C THR A 720 -26.83 -0.57 0.72
N ILE A 721 -26.15 0.31 1.47
CA ILE A 721 -25.59 -0.03 2.80
C ILE A 721 -26.70 -0.43 3.78
N ALA A 722 -26.43 -1.45 4.59
CA ALA A 722 -27.31 -1.94 5.63
C ALA A 722 -27.84 -0.80 6.54
N PRO A 723 -29.16 -0.60 6.69
CA PRO A 723 -29.72 0.51 7.47
C PRO A 723 -29.29 0.54 8.94
N SER A 724 -28.92 -0.60 9.52
CA SER A 724 -28.29 -0.67 10.85
C SER A 724 -26.93 0.02 10.90
N SER A 725 -26.07 -0.21 9.90
CA SER A 725 -24.75 0.42 9.80
C SER A 725 -24.87 1.93 9.59
N VAL A 726 -25.80 2.38 8.73
CA VAL A 726 -26.10 3.82 8.55
C VAL A 726 -26.66 4.43 9.83
N SER A 727 -27.46 3.70 10.61
CA SER A 727 -28.00 4.18 11.88
C SER A 727 -26.96 4.26 13.01
N SER A 728 -25.92 3.42 12.99
CA SER A 728 -24.83 3.45 13.98
C SER A 728 -23.75 4.48 13.61
N TYR A 729 -23.34 4.53 12.34
CA TYR A 729 -22.11 5.18 11.89
C TYR A 729 -22.35 6.38 10.95
N GLY A 730 -23.60 6.66 10.55
CA GLY A 730 -23.94 7.78 9.66
C GLY A 730 -23.97 9.16 10.32
N GLN A 731 -23.59 9.29 11.58
CA GLN A 731 -23.48 10.57 12.29
C GLN A 731 -22.03 11.06 12.26
N TYR A 732 -21.75 12.10 11.47
CA TYR A 732 -20.43 12.72 11.39
C TYR A 732 -20.47 14.17 11.93
N PRO A 733 -19.51 14.60 12.78
CA PRO A 733 -18.45 13.80 13.39
C PRO A 733 -19.00 12.72 14.36
N PRO A 734 -18.22 11.69 14.70
CA PRO A 734 -18.62 10.62 15.62
C PRO A 734 -19.16 11.18 16.95
N THR A 735 -20.13 10.51 17.58
CA THR A 735 -20.78 10.99 18.83
C THR A 735 -19.92 10.87 20.09
N SER A 736 -18.75 10.26 19.98
CA SER A 736 -17.66 10.22 20.96
C SER A 736 -16.32 10.15 20.23
N ILE A 737 -15.27 10.72 20.83
CA ILE A 737 -13.89 10.71 20.33
C ILE A 737 -12.95 10.30 21.47
N ASN A 738 -11.95 9.46 21.18
CA ASN A 738 -10.97 8.99 22.16
C ASN A 738 -9.97 10.09 22.56
N GLY A 739 -9.17 9.84 23.60
CA GLY A 739 -8.13 10.77 24.06
C GLY A 739 -8.64 12.07 24.70
N LEU A 740 -9.95 12.23 24.89
CA LEU A 740 -10.53 13.40 25.56
C LEU A 740 -10.53 13.25 27.09
N THR A 741 -10.45 14.37 27.80
CA THR A 741 -10.52 14.39 29.27
C THR A 741 -11.93 14.09 29.77
N ALA A 742 -12.04 13.46 30.95
CA ALA A 742 -13.34 13.07 31.51
C ALA A 742 -14.25 14.28 31.74
N GLY A 743 -15.43 14.27 31.12
CA GLY A 743 -16.37 15.40 31.14
C GLY A 743 -16.16 16.44 30.03
N ALA A 744 -15.27 16.19 29.07
CA ALA A 744 -15.12 16.99 27.86
C ALA A 744 -16.45 17.11 27.09
N ILE A 745 -16.79 18.33 26.68
CA ILE A 745 -17.94 18.62 25.82
C ILE A 745 -17.44 18.58 24.37
N GLN A 746 -17.73 17.51 23.64
CA GLN A 746 -17.17 17.29 22.30
C GLN A 746 -17.59 18.39 21.29
N SER A 747 -18.73 19.05 21.50
CA SER A 747 -19.13 20.19 20.65
C SER A 747 -18.30 21.46 20.87
N TYR A 748 -17.28 21.43 21.74
CA TYR A 748 -16.23 22.45 21.87
C TYR A 748 -14.92 22.03 21.19
N LEU A 749 -14.82 20.85 20.58
CA LEU A 749 -13.63 20.51 19.79
C LEU A 749 -13.47 21.51 18.63
N PRO A 750 -12.24 21.89 18.27
CA PRO A 750 -12.00 22.64 17.05
C PRO A 750 -12.40 21.81 15.83
N THR A 751 -12.94 22.48 14.83
CA THR A 751 -13.27 21.97 13.50
C THR A 751 -12.72 22.92 12.44
N TYR A 752 -12.65 22.49 11.19
CA TYR A 752 -12.30 23.36 10.06
C TYR A 752 -13.52 23.72 9.22
N THR A 753 -13.44 24.85 8.51
CA THR A 753 -14.52 25.36 7.66
C THR A 753 -14.07 25.41 6.20
N PRO A 754 -14.91 25.00 5.22
CA PRO A 754 -14.59 25.08 3.80
C PRO A 754 -14.74 26.53 3.31
N THR A 755 -13.79 27.40 3.67
CA THR A 755 -13.74 28.80 3.24
C THR A 755 -12.34 29.27 2.81
N GLY A 756 -11.35 28.37 2.75
CA GLY A 756 -10.06 28.66 2.13
C GLY A 756 -10.19 28.79 0.61
N SER A 757 -9.34 29.58 -0.04
CA SER A 757 -9.41 29.84 -1.49
C SER A 757 -8.01 29.69 -2.10
N PRO A 758 -7.86 29.07 -3.30
CA PRO A 758 -8.90 28.62 -4.23
C PRO A 758 -9.57 27.28 -3.82
N ILE A 759 -10.40 26.71 -4.71
CA ILE A 759 -10.68 25.26 -4.67
C ILE A 759 -9.32 24.53 -4.81
N PRO A 760 -8.98 23.61 -3.91
CA PRO A 760 -7.71 22.89 -3.97
C PRO A 760 -7.78 21.80 -5.05
N THR A 761 -6.77 21.72 -5.91
CA THR A 761 -6.68 20.72 -6.99
C THR A 761 -5.22 20.32 -7.22
N LEU A 762 -5.02 19.14 -7.79
CA LEU A 762 -3.70 18.60 -8.16
C LEU A 762 -3.45 18.83 -9.66
N PRO A 763 -2.36 19.49 -10.06
CA PRO A 763 -2.15 19.85 -11.46
C PRO A 763 -1.87 18.62 -12.34
N PRO A 764 -2.41 18.57 -13.58
CA PRO A 764 -2.08 17.53 -14.55
C PRO A 764 -0.62 17.64 -15.03
N PRO A 765 -0.03 16.55 -15.55
CA PRO A 765 1.35 16.54 -16.01
C PRO A 765 1.57 17.45 -17.23
N THR A 766 2.76 18.05 -17.30
CA THR A 766 3.23 18.71 -18.52
C THR A 766 3.96 17.71 -19.42
N PHE A 767 3.80 17.86 -20.73
CA PHE A 767 4.38 16.97 -21.74
C PHE A 767 5.18 17.78 -22.77
N SER A 768 6.34 17.25 -23.17
CA SER A 768 7.19 17.81 -24.22
C SER A 768 7.64 16.69 -25.18
N PRO A 769 7.24 16.70 -26.46
CA PRO A 769 6.28 17.62 -27.08
C PRO A 769 4.88 17.51 -26.45
N LYS A 770 4.06 18.57 -26.59
CA LYS A 770 2.66 18.52 -26.15
C LYS A 770 1.84 17.59 -27.05
N PRO A 771 0.99 16.70 -26.51
CA PRO A 771 0.06 15.87 -27.27
C PRO A 771 -0.87 16.68 -28.20
N PRO A 772 -1.41 16.05 -29.26
CA PRO A 772 -2.46 16.63 -30.10
C PRO A 772 -3.67 17.08 -29.28
N SER A 773 -4.33 18.17 -29.68
CA SER A 773 -5.50 18.72 -28.98
C SER A 773 -6.75 17.83 -28.97
N SER A 774 -6.69 16.66 -29.59
CA SER A 774 -7.70 15.59 -29.50
C SER A 774 -7.47 14.65 -28.31
N VAL A 775 -6.33 14.77 -27.62
CA VAL A 775 -5.99 14.04 -26.39
C VAL A 775 -6.17 15.00 -25.23
N SER A 776 -7.13 14.69 -24.35
CA SER A 776 -7.26 15.35 -23.05
C SER A 776 -6.07 14.97 -22.16
N ILE A 777 -5.69 15.87 -21.24
CA ILE A 777 -4.62 15.66 -20.26
C ILE A 777 -5.15 15.71 -18.81
N GLY A 778 -6.48 15.71 -18.66
CA GLY A 778 -7.17 16.15 -17.45
C GLY A 778 -7.10 17.66 -17.23
N ASN A 779 -7.86 18.12 -16.23
CA ASN A 779 -7.79 19.44 -15.61
C ASN A 779 -7.27 19.35 -14.16
N GLY A 780 -7.36 18.17 -13.54
CA GLY A 780 -7.07 17.92 -12.12
C GLY A 780 -8.33 17.73 -11.24
N TRP A 781 -9.53 17.65 -11.82
CA TRP A 781 -10.81 17.68 -11.13
C TRP A 781 -11.92 16.96 -11.94
N TYR A 782 -12.58 15.95 -11.37
CA TYR A 782 -13.52 15.08 -12.07
C TYR A 782 -14.97 15.60 -12.01
N ASP A 783 -15.44 16.01 -10.82
CA ASP A 783 -16.78 16.57 -10.63
C ASP A 783 -16.76 18.10 -10.80
N GLU A 784 -17.19 18.59 -11.96
CA GLU A 784 -17.30 20.03 -12.22
C GLU A 784 -18.32 20.74 -11.30
N ASP A 785 -19.27 20.02 -10.70
CA ASP A 785 -20.24 20.57 -9.73
C ASP A 785 -19.67 20.62 -8.29
N ASP A 786 -18.55 19.92 -7.97
CA ASP A 786 -17.89 20.07 -6.66
C ASP A 786 -17.07 21.37 -6.59
N GLN A 787 -17.76 22.42 -6.14
CA GLN A 787 -17.20 23.75 -5.88
C GLN A 787 -16.74 23.93 -4.42
N ALA A 788 -16.57 22.86 -3.63
CA ALA A 788 -16.23 22.98 -2.21
C ALA A 788 -14.78 23.42 -1.97
N LEU A 789 -14.63 24.44 -1.12
CA LEU A 789 -13.41 25.17 -0.80
C LEU A 789 -12.50 24.44 0.20
N SER A 790 -11.23 24.84 0.28
CA SER A 790 -10.26 24.25 1.21
C SER A 790 -10.68 24.41 2.68
N PRO A 791 -10.40 23.40 3.54
CA PRO A 791 -10.56 23.53 4.98
C PRO A 791 -9.61 24.61 5.51
N THR A 792 -10.12 25.48 6.39
CA THR A 792 -9.31 26.49 7.07
C THR A 792 -9.82 26.71 8.51
N GLU A 793 -9.02 27.42 9.30
CA GLU A 793 -9.34 27.74 10.69
C GLU A 793 -10.57 28.66 10.80
N VAL A 794 -11.50 28.30 11.68
CA VAL A 794 -12.68 29.10 12.00
C VAL A 794 -12.24 30.32 12.80
N ALA A 795 -12.43 31.50 12.23
CA ALA A 795 -11.99 32.77 12.81
C ALA A 795 -12.57 32.99 14.22
N GLY A 796 -11.67 33.07 15.22
CA GLY A 796 -12.03 33.24 16.63
C GLY A 796 -12.05 31.95 17.46
N CYS A 797 -11.75 30.79 16.87
CA CYS A 797 -11.42 29.58 17.62
C CYS A 797 -9.95 29.57 18.07
N SER A 798 -9.65 28.72 19.04
CA SER A 798 -8.28 28.43 19.49
C SER A 798 -7.90 27.00 19.10
N TYR A 799 -6.86 26.85 18.28
CA TYR A 799 -6.32 25.56 17.88
C TYR A 799 -5.03 25.27 18.68
N PRO A 800 -4.95 24.15 19.44
CA PRO A 800 -3.68 23.62 19.92
C PRO A 800 -2.89 22.95 18.77
N SER A 801 -1.70 22.40 19.05
CA SER A 801 -0.88 21.71 18.03
C SER A 801 -1.67 20.59 17.35
N ALA A 802 -1.87 20.66 16.03
CA ALA A 802 -2.49 19.59 15.25
C ALA A 802 -1.83 18.22 15.43
N TRP A 803 -0.56 18.20 15.88
CA TRP A 803 0.29 17.01 15.98
C TRP A 803 0.63 16.58 17.42
N ASP A 804 0.21 17.35 18.44
CA ASP A 804 0.59 17.13 19.86
C ASP A 804 -0.50 17.65 20.84
N ALA A 805 -1.79 17.42 20.53
CA ALA A 805 -2.95 17.95 21.26
C ALA A 805 -3.73 16.95 22.12
N VAL A 806 -3.37 15.66 22.16
CA VAL A 806 -4.06 14.66 23.02
C VAL A 806 -4.13 15.10 24.48
N SER A 807 -3.06 15.70 25.02
CA SER A 807 -2.99 16.21 26.41
C SER A 807 -3.33 17.70 26.53
N SER A 808 -3.76 18.38 25.45
CA SER A 808 -4.07 19.81 25.51
C SER A 808 -5.35 20.10 26.30
N PRO A 809 -5.48 21.29 26.92
CA PRO A 809 -6.72 21.71 27.55
C PRO A 809 -7.87 21.76 26.54
N MET A 810 -9.03 21.21 26.91
CA MET A 810 -10.27 21.38 26.14
C MET A 810 -10.61 22.87 25.95
N PRO A 811 -11.04 23.31 24.75
CA PRO A 811 -11.61 24.63 24.58
C PRO A 811 -12.84 24.82 25.49
N THR A 812 -13.00 26.04 26.01
CA THR A 812 -14.01 26.36 27.04
C THR A 812 -15.31 26.96 26.49
N ALA A 813 -15.38 27.12 25.17
CA ALA A 813 -16.52 27.66 24.44
C ALA A 813 -16.62 26.99 23.06
N PHE A 814 -17.82 27.06 22.46
CA PHE A 814 -18.01 26.71 21.04
C PHE A 814 -17.11 27.55 20.13
N CYS A 815 -16.62 26.94 19.06
CA CYS A 815 -16.24 27.69 17.86
C CYS A 815 -17.39 28.60 17.42
N PRO A 816 -17.17 29.90 17.14
CA PRO A 816 -18.21 30.75 16.59
C PRO A 816 -18.72 30.16 15.27
N PRO A 817 -20.05 30.07 15.04
CA PRO A 817 -20.55 29.72 13.72
C PRO A 817 -20.01 30.75 12.72
N THR A 818 -19.44 30.28 11.61
CA THR A 818 -18.90 31.18 10.60
C THR A 818 -19.98 32.16 10.14
N ALA A 819 -19.60 33.43 9.97
CA ALA A 819 -20.49 34.48 9.52
C ALA A 819 -20.84 34.26 8.04
N THR A 820 -21.76 33.34 7.78
CA THR A 820 -22.14 32.92 6.44
C THR A 820 -22.68 34.09 5.64
N SER A 821 -21.97 34.42 4.56
CA SER A 821 -22.60 35.06 3.41
C SER A 821 -23.77 34.17 2.97
N SER A 822 -24.93 34.76 2.73
CA SER A 822 -26.18 34.01 2.52
C SER A 822 -26.26 33.39 1.12
N GLY A 823 -25.42 32.37 0.88
CA GLY A 823 -25.45 31.44 -0.24
C GLY A 823 -25.88 30.04 0.26
N GLY A 824 -26.76 29.37 -0.49
CA GLY A 824 -27.47 28.19 0.01
C GLY A 824 -26.56 27.02 0.39
N GLY A 825 -26.54 26.68 1.69
CA GLY A 825 -25.98 25.40 2.13
C GLY A 825 -26.79 24.24 1.57
N ALA A 826 -26.14 23.34 0.84
CA ALA A 826 -26.74 22.11 0.33
C ALA A 826 -27.02 21.15 1.51
N GLY A 827 -28.18 21.31 2.14
CA GLY A 827 -28.68 20.35 3.12
C GLY A 827 -28.86 18.97 2.46
N ILE A 828 -28.56 17.91 3.22
CA ILE A 828 -28.54 16.52 2.72
C ILE A 828 -29.85 16.18 1.99
N VAL A 829 -29.78 16.12 0.65
CA VAL A 829 -30.86 15.58 -0.17
C VAL A 829 -30.78 14.07 -0.07
N VAL A 830 -31.63 13.47 0.77
CA VAL A 830 -31.87 12.03 0.76
C VAL A 830 -32.56 11.69 -0.57
N THR A 831 -31.75 11.36 -1.58
CA THR A 831 -32.22 10.86 -2.88
C THR A 831 -32.92 9.52 -2.66
N PRO A 832 -34.20 9.38 -3.05
CA PRO A 832 -34.86 8.08 -3.04
C PRO A 832 -34.13 7.13 -4.00
N ALA A 833 -34.08 5.83 -3.65
CA ALA A 833 -33.45 4.81 -4.47
C ALA A 833 -33.94 4.87 -5.94
N PRO A 834 -33.04 4.74 -6.93
CA PRO A 834 -33.37 4.99 -8.33
C PRO A 834 -34.47 4.04 -8.82
N SER A 835 -35.60 4.63 -9.25
CA SER A 835 -36.71 3.87 -9.82
C SER A 835 -36.28 3.23 -11.13
N ALA A 836 -36.24 1.90 -11.18
CA ALA A 836 -35.71 1.15 -12.31
C ALA A 836 -36.51 1.39 -13.60
N GLY A 837 -35.95 2.15 -14.54
CA GLY A 837 -36.34 2.06 -15.96
C GLY A 837 -36.33 3.35 -16.77
N ALA A 838 -35.20 3.62 -17.44
CA ALA A 838 -35.21 3.97 -18.86
C ALA A 838 -33.86 3.56 -19.48
N ARG A 839 -33.90 2.76 -20.55
CA ARG A 839 -32.75 2.62 -21.46
C ARG A 839 -32.96 3.54 -22.65
N LEU A 840 -31.90 4.22 -23.07
CA LEU A 840 -31.60 4.51 -24.47
C LEU A 840 -30.11 4.27 -24.70
#